data_AF-A0A8C4XEK9-F1
#
_entry.id   AF-A0A8C4XEK9-F1
#
_cell.length_a   1.000
_cell.length_b   1.000
_cell.length_c   1.000
_cell.angle_alpha   90.00
_cell.angle_beta   90.00
_cell.angle_gamma   90.00
#
_symmetry.space_group_name_H-M   'P 1'
#
loop_
_entity.id
_entity.type
_entity.pdbx_description
1 polymer ?
#
loop_
_entity_poly.entity_id
_entity_poly.type
_entity_poly.pdbx_seq_one_letter_code
_entity_poly.pdbx_strand_id
1 'polypeptide(L)'
;MKAFMVLFSIIHMNHCIDLKGLYGDFASPGFPNPYPNNIKRTWDILVPPGHRIRLYFTHFDLEPSHFCEYDYVQILSGTNETARFCGQSGIDIEEVPRNEPLYSAANSMTVVFRSDYSNEKRFTGFRAFYAAEDINECQMMVDGEPICDHNCHNYVGGYYCSCKMGYFLHSNKRTCTVNCSTQLFTERSGELMSPEFPAPYPKLSTCEYRIRVEEGFTILLEFVESFDVETHPEVRCPYDILMIKTQKQDHGPFCGATLPAKINTNSYEVDITFKTDGSGSNTGWKIKYTTTAMPCPDPVAPAHGRLSPKQAKYIFKDRFVLTCDRGYELLWGNQEIPSFEAVCQKNGTWDKPMPKCSLVDCTQPDDIANGRPVFTTTVYQSVVQYSCNTPFYVMEGPGDACGQPMSGKLARIIGGAKAQKNELPWQVLVMVGPDFKGGAALLHDNWVLTAAHVLQDYLDVSNVQVKMGLINRFDDTDVVVRRAEKIFIHEKYKGDNVNYDHDIAMIRLKSSVPISESTMPICLPGKQERFILKAEEMGIVSGWGVTRESGLGRGSASLRYVELPVVDFEKCKEAYKGKVSADKEPLTITENMVCAGLPQGGKDSCSGDSGGPFVFYDEEDKKWFIGGIVSWGLECAKAGQYGLYTKVTNYLSWIDDIIFKNK
;
A
#
# COMPACT_ATOMS: atom_id res chain seq x y z
N MET A 1 -81.02 58.56 -23.80
CA MET A 1 -82.37 58.53 -23.18
C MET A 1 -82.60 57.16 -22.58
N LYS A 2 -82.92 57.11 -21.26
CA LYS A 2 -83.69 56.10 -20.52
C LYS A 2 -83.24 54.62 -20.62
N ALA A 3 -83.18 53.81 -19.56
CA ALA A 3 -83.48 53.99 -18.15
C ALA A 3 -82.86 52.81 -17.38
N PHE A 4 -82.44 53.09 -16.14
CA PHE A 4 -82.07 52.14 -15.10
C PHE A 4 -83.26 51.24 -14.73
N MET A 5 -83.01 49.95 -14.52
CA MET A 5 -83.87 49.07 -13.73
C MET A 5 -82.99 48.41 -12.66
N VAL A 6 -83.06 48.92 -11.43
CA VAL A 6 -82.40 48.34 -10.26
C VAL A 6 -83.37 47.36 -9.62
N LEU A 7 -82.99 46.09 -9.57
CA LEU A 7 -83.59 45.08 -8.70
C LEU A 7 -82.68 44.94 -7.47
N PHE A 8 -83.14 45.44 -6.32
CA PHE A 8 -82.51 45.20 -5.02
C PHE A 8 -82.75 43.73 -4.64
N SER A 9 -81.67 42.95 -4.58
CA SER A 9 -81.66 41.64 -3.93
C SER A 9 -81.32 41.84 -2.46
N ILE A 10 -82.24 41.49 -1.56
CA ILE A 10 -81.98 41.42 -0.12
C ILE A 10 -81.24 40.10 0.13
N ILE A 11 -79.91 40.16 0.21
CA ILE A 11 -79.08 39.07 0.74
C ILE A 11 -78.88 39.38 2.23
N HIS A 12 -79.41 38.51 3.11
CA HIS A 12 -79.06 38.51 4.52
C HIS A 12 -77.54 38.25 4.65
N MET A 13 -76.76 39.30 4.92
CA MET A 13 -75.35 39.15 5.27
C MET A 13 -75.24 38.48 6.63
N ASN A 14 -74.99 37.17 6.63
CA ASN A 14 -74.25 36.54 7.71
C ASN A 14 -72.89 37.25 7.79
N HIS A 15 -72.74 38.16 8.75
CA HIS A 15 -71.50 38.89 8.98
C HIS A 15 -70.45 37.96 9.59
N CYS A 16 -69.82 37.15 8.73
CA CYS A 16 -68.54 36.54 9.01
C CYS A 16 -67.43 37.58 8.80
N ILE A 17 -66.47 37.63 9.72
CA ILE A 17 -65.30 38.50 9.65
C ILE A 17 -64.08 37.62 9.34
N ASP A 18 -63.52 37.81 8.15
CA ASP A 18 -62.28 37.16 7.74
C ASP A 18 -61.06 37.83 8.39
N LEU A 19 -60.29 37.06 9.17
CA LEU A 19 -59.04 37.50 9.79
C LEU A 19 -57.85 36.76 9.15
N LYS A 20 -57.13 37.45 8.25
CA LYS A 20 -56.05 36.86 7.42
C LYS A 20 -54.62 37.29 7.81
N GLY A 21 -54.47 37.96 8.95
CA GLY A 21 -53.17 38.41 9.47
C GLY A 21 -52.40 37.31 10.23
N LEU A 22 -51.07 37.45 10.36
CA LEU A 22 -50.24 36.55 11.17
C LEU A 22 -50.49 36.68 12.68
N TYR A 23 -51.10 37.78 13.10
CA TYR A 23 -51.61 37.98 14.45
C TYR A 23 -52.74 38.99 14.39
N GLY A 24 -53.55 39.02 15.43
CA GLY A 24 -54.60 40.01 15.57
C GLY A 24 -55.36 39.81 16.87
N ASP A 25 -56.25 40.76 17.14
CA ASP A 25 -57.16 40.69 18.26
C ASP A 25 -58.58 40.97 17.83
N PHE A 26 -59.52 40.40 18.55
CA PHE A 26 -60.94 40.60 18.34
C PHE A 26 -61.68 40.51 19.67
N ALA A 27 -62.85 41.13 19.73
CA ALA A 27 -63.63 41.21 20.95
C ALA A 27 -65.12 41.06 20.65
N SER A 28 -65.89 40.73 21.68
CA SER A 28 -67.35 40.76 21.62
C SER A 28 -67.85 42.15 21.20
N PRO A 29 -68.97 42.25 20.47
CA PRO A 29 -69.52 43.55 20.07
C PRO A 29 -69.82 44.43 21.28
N GLY A 30 -69.34 45.68 21.25
CA GLY A 30 -69.52 46.64 22.34
C GLY A 30 -68.42 46.66 23.40
N PHE A 31 -67.51 45.68 23.40
CA PHE A 31 -66.39 45.61 24.35
C PHE A 31 -65.58 46.93 24.39
N PRO A 32 -65.22 47.46 25.59
CA PRO A 32 -65.34 46.86 26.92
C PRO A 32 -66.70 47.05 27.62
N ASN A 33 -67.71 47.61 26.94
CA ASN A 33 -69.07 47.72 27.48
C ASN A 33 -69.84 46.40 27.29
N PRO A 34 -70.99 46.22 27.99
CA PRO A 34 -71.80 45.03 27.85
C PRO A 34 -72.23 44.73 26.41
N TYR A 35 -72.20 43.44 26.03
CA TYR A 35 -72.57 43.03 24.68
C TYR A 35 -74.10 43.07 24.46
N PRO A 36 -74.58 43.28 23.22
CA PRO A 36 -76.01 43.30 22.91
C PRO A 36 -76.62 41.89 22.80
N ASN A 37 -77.91 41.77 23.09
CA ASN A 37 -78.70 40.54 22.91
C ASN A 37 -78.95 40.24 21.42
N ASN A 38 -79.29 38.98 21.12
CA ASN A 38 -79.63 38.43 19.81
C ASN A 38 -78.53 38.64 18.75
N ILE A 39 -77.27 38.56 19.17
CA ILE A 39 -76.12 38.73 18.30
C ILE A 39 -75.49 37.38 17.99
N LYS A 40 -75.16 37.18 16.72
CA LYS A 40 -74.24 36.14 16.28
C LYS A 40 -73.09 36.79 15.52
N ARG A 41 -71.86 36.53 15.96
CA ARG A 41 -70.63 36.94 15.27
C ARG A 41 -69.76 35.73 15.01
N THR A 42 -69.19 35.68 13.82
CA THR A 42 -68.26 34.64 13.41
C THR A 42 -66.97 35.29 12.93
N TRP A 43 -65.84 34.81 13.42
CA TRP A 43 -64.51 35.17 12.95
C TRP A 43 -63.86 33.95 12.33
N ASP A 44 -63.54 34.02 11.04
CA ASP A 44 -62.80 32.99 10.33
C ASP A 44 -61.33 33.42 10.27
N ILE A 45 -60.51 32.77 11.09
CA ILE A 45 -59.08 33.03 11.18
C ILE A 45 -58.37 32.09 10.21
N LEU A 46 -57.61 32.66 9.28
CA LEU A 46 -56.83 31.93 8.30
C LEU A 46 -55.39 32.44 8.32
N VAL A 47 -54.45 31.56 8.65
CA VAL A 47 -53.01 31.83 8.58
C VAL A 47 -52.40 31.11 7.38
N PRO A 48 -51.21 31.53 6.89
CA PRO A 48 -50.53 30.83 5.80
C PRO A 48 -50.33 29.33 6.10
N PRO A 49 -50.28 28.46 5.07
CA PRO A 49 -49.85 27.07 5.25
C PRO A 49 -48.51 26.96 5.98
N GLY A 50 -48.27 25.84 6.66
CA GLY A 50 -47.10 25.64 7.54
C GLY A 50 -47.24 26.27 8.92
N HIS A 51 -48.37 26.91 9.23
CA HIS A 51 -48.65 27.47 10.55
C HIS A 51 -49.91 26.87 11.16
N ARG A 52 -49.95 26.82 12.49
CA ARG A 52 -51.16 26.63 13.31
C ARG A 52 -51.54 27.94 14.00
N ILE A 53 -52.78 28.04 14.47
CA ILE A 53 -53.31 29.21 15.15
C ILE A 53 -53.25 28.97 16.65
N ARG A 54 -52.54 29.85 17.35
CA ARG A 54 -52.53 29.95 18.81
C ARG A 54 -53.52 31.05 19.23
N LEU A 55 -54.58 30.68 19.93
CA LEU A 55 -55.65 31.57 20.40
C LEU A 55 -55.67 31.61 21.94
N TYR A 56 -55.78 32.78 22.53
CA TYR A 56 -55.98 32.93 23.97
C TYR A 56 -56.87 34.12 24.29
N PHE A 57 -57.54 34.06 25.45
CA PHE A 57 -58.43 35.12 25.93
C PHE A 57 -57.71 35.92 27.01
N THR A 58 -57.81 37.24 26.93
CA THR A 58 -57.27 38.17 27.96
C THR A 58 -58.35 38.68 28.90
N HIS A 59 -59.60 38.62 28.45
CA HIS A 59 -60.80 38.94 29.23
C HIS A 59 -61.92 38.01 28.78
N PHE A 60 -62.70 37.49 29.73
CA PHE A 60 -63.84 36.62 29.45
C PHE A 60 -64.90 36.75 30.54
N ASP A 61 -66.09 37.20 30.14
CA ASP A 61 -67.21 37.55 31.01
C ASP A 61 -68.52 37.41 30.22
N LEU A 62 -69.12 36.21 30.25
CA LEU A 62 -70.36 35.86 29.53
C LEU A 62 -71.42 35.33 30.51
N GLU A 63 -72.68 35.31 30.07
CA GLU A 63 -73.76 34.66 30.82
C GLU A 63 -73.49 33.16 31.01
N PRO A 64 -73.53 32.63 32.25
CA PRO A 64 -73.34 31.21 32.50
C PRO A 64 -74.62 30.41 32.26
N SER A 65 -74.49 29.22 31.65
CA SER A 65 -75.58 28.27 31.45
C SER A 65 -75.04 26.84 31.37
N HIS A 66 -75.89 25.84 31.61
CA HIS A 66 -75.47 24.44 31.55
C HIS A 66 -75.05 24.08 30.11
N PHE A 67 -73.83 23.54 29.94
CA PHE A 67 -73.23 23.29 28.61
C PHE A 67 -73.18 24.51 27.68
N CYS A 68 -73.23 25.73 28.23
CA CYS A 68 -73.21 26.97 27.47
C CYS A 68 -74.30 27.03 26.38
N GLU A 69 -75.55 26.70 26.77
CA GLU A 69 -76.71 26.68 25.87
C GLU A 69 -77.31 28.07 25.56
N TYR A 70 -77.10 29.06 26.43
CA TYR A 70 -77.53 30.46 26.22
C TYR A 70 -76.45 31.24 25.46
N ASP A 71 -75.61 31.98 26.17
CA ASP A 71 -74.51 32.75 25.60
C ASP A 71 -73.22 31.94 25.58
N TYR A 72 -72.50 31.97 24.45
CA TYR A 72 -71.27 31.20 24.32
C TYR A 72 -70.28 31.75 23.30
N VAL A 73 -69.01 31.35 23.49
CA VAL A 73 -67.96 31.36 22.47
C VAL A 73 -67.61 29.93 22.10
N GLN A 74 -67.80 29.56 20.84
CA GLN A 74 -67.50 28.23 20.32
C GLN A 74 -66.30 28.32 19.37
N ILE A 75 -65.37 27.37 19.47
CA ILE A 75 -64.16 27.31 18.66
C ILE A 75 -64.18 26.04 17.83
N LEU A 76 -64.05 26.22 16.52
CA LEU A 76 -64.04 25.15 15.53
C LEU A 76 -62.65 25.12 14.86
N SER A 77 -62.05 23.94 14.76
CA SER A 77 -60.85 23.70 13.95
C SER A 77 -61.27 22.83 12.76
N GLY A 78 -61.46 23.44 11.59
CA GLY A 78 -62.15 22.78 10.48
C GLY A 78 -63.64 22.57 10.81
N THR A 79 -64.13 21.33 10.68
CA THR A 79 -65.53 20.96 11.00
C THR A 79 -65.73 20.48 12.44
N ASN A 80 -64.66 20.30 13.21
CA ASN A 80 -64.74 19.75 14.56
C ASN A 80 -64.82 20.86 15.60
N GLU A 81 -65.77 20.72 16.53
CA GLU A 81 -65.85 21.56 17.71
C GLU A 81 -64.72 21.20 18.67
N THR A 82 -63.85 22.17 18.94
CA THR A 82 -62.68 22.00 19.80
C THR A 82 -62.95 22.42 21.24
N ALA A 83 -63.76 23.47 21.42
CA ALA A 83 -64.18 23.95 22.74
C ALA A 83 -65.41 24.86 22.64
N ARG A 84 -66.16 24.97 23.74
CA ARG A 84 -67.24 25.94 23.92
C ARG A 84 -67.13 26.54 25.31
N PHE A 85 -67.26 27.87 25.40
CA PHE A 85 -67.05 28.58 26.65
C PHE A 85 -68.17 29.56 26.98
N CYS A 86 -68.47 29.71 28.27
CA CYS A 86 -69.42 30.67 28.84
C CYS A 86 -69.08 30.96 30.32
N GLY A 87 -69.73 31.95 30.92
CA GLY A 87 -69.54 32.27 32.35
C GLY A 87 -68.39 33.22 32.70
N GLN A 88 -68.01 33.21 33.97
CA GLN A 88 -67.02 34.08 34.62
C GLN A 88 -66.03 33.24 35.45
N SER A 89 -64.74 33.62 35.46
CA SER A 89 -63.72 32.87 36.19
C SER A 89 -64.02 32.77 37.70
N GLY A 90 -64.19 31.55 38.22
CA GLY A 90 -64.37 31.28 39.67
C GLY A 90 -65.64 30.53 40.10
N ILE A 91 -66.45 30.00 39.17
CA ILE A 91 -67.70 29.26 39.46
C ILE A 91 -67.64 27.85 38.85
N ASP A 92 -67.89 26.80 39.67
CA ASP A 92 -67.64 25.37 39.36
C ASP A 92 -68.57 24.71 38.31
N ILE A 93 -69.53 25.44 37.74
CA ILE A 93 -70.54 24.91 36.80
C ILE A 93 -70.27 25.30 35.34
N GLU A 94 -69.12 25.94 35.08
CA GLU A 94 -68.85 26.70 33.86
C GLU A 94 -67.61 26.20 33.12
N GLU A 95 -67.66 26.22 31.79
CA GLU A 95 -66.48 26.05 30.94
C GLU A 95 -65.95 27.45 30.57
N VAL A 96 -65.05 28.00 31.37
CA VAL A 96 -64.33 29.24 31.02
C VAL A 96 -62.99 28.92 30.34
N PRO A 97 -62.47 29.77 29.43
CA PRO A 97 -61.15 29.56 28.85
C PRO A 97 -60.10 29.53 29.97
N ARG A 98 -59.28 28.47 30.02
CA ARG A 98 -58.15 28.38 30.96
C ARG A 98 -57.05 29.36 30.54
N ASN A 99 -56.07 29.60 31.43
CA ASN A 99 -54.87 30.38 31.11
C ASN A 99 -53.96 29.74 30.04
N GLU A 100 -54.30 28.53 29.57
CA GLU A 100 -53.59 27.84 28.51
C GLU A 100 -54.11 28.24 27.12
N PRO A 101 -53.23 28.52 26.15
CA PRO A 101 -53.63 28.84 24.80
C PRO A 101 -54.21 27.62 24.08
N LEU A 102 -55.15 27.89 23.16
CA LEU A 102 -55.79 26.91 22.30
C LEU A 102 -55.09 26.86 20.95
N TYR A 103 -54.93 25.67 20.40
CA TYR A 103 -54.23 25.42 19.15
C TYR A 103 -55.16 24.84 18.11
N SER A 104 -55.12 25.36 16.87
CA SER A 104 -55.80 24.74 15.75
C SER A 104 -55.06 23.49 15.26
N ALA A 105 -55.80 22.52 14.72
CA ALA A 105 -55.25 21.33 14.07
C ALA A 105 -54.78 21.59 12.62
N ALA A 106 -55.27 22.68 12.01
CA ALA A 106 -54.95 23.11 10.65
C ALA A 106 -54.57 24.60 10.64
N ASN A 107 -54.32 25.17 9.46
CA ASN A 107 -54.03 26.60 9.30
C ASN A 107 -55.28 27.51 9.35
N SER A 108 -56.42 26.97 9.79
CA SER A 108 -57.69 27.69 9.94
C SER A 108 -58.39 27.38 11.26
N MET A 109 -59.10 28.38 11.79
CA MET A 109 -59.90 28.30 13.02
C MET A 109 -61.09 29.24 12.91
N THR A 110 -62.28 28.76 13.26
CA THR A 110 -63.49 29.58 13.28
C THR A 110 -63.93 29.79 14.72
N VAL A 111 -64.17 31.05 15.10
CA VAL A 111 -64.68 31.43 16.41
C VAL A 111 -66.08 32.00 16.27
N VAL A 112 -67.04 31.44 16.99
CA VAL A 112 -68.46 31.86 16.94
C VAL A 112 -68.86 32.38 18.31
N PHE A 113 -69.23 33.65 18.39
CA PHE A 113 -69.90 34.23 19.54
C PHE A 113 -71.40 34.30 19.28
N ARG A 114 -72.20 33.82 20.23
CA ARG A 114 -73.65 33.92 20.20
C ARG A 114 -74.15 34.45 21.55
N SER A 115 -75.06 35.41 21.49
CA SER A 115 -75.89 35.82 22.62
C SER A 115 -77.36 35.49 22.34
N ASP A 116 -78.09 35.07 23.35
CA ASP A 116 -79.51 34.78 23.28
C ASP A 116 -80.36 36.08 23.37
N TYR A 117 -81.66 35.97 23.66
CA TYR A 117 -82.56 37.12 23.72
C TYR A 117 -82.47 37.93 25.02
N SER A 118 -81.80 37.42 26.05
CA SER A 118 -81.85 37.91 27.43
C SER A 118 -80.46 38.08 28.05
N ASN A 119 -80.11 39.31 28.44
CA ASN A 119 -78.98 39.57 29.33
C ASN A 119 -79.50 40.34 30.55
N GLU A 120 -80.05 39.62 31.54
CA GLU A 120 -80.58 40.25 32.75
C GLU A 120 -79.47 40.95 33.56
N LYS A 121 -78.26 40.36 33.54
CA LYS A 121 -77.03 40.95 34.09
C LYS A 121 -76.19 41.55 32.97
N ARG A 122 -75.39 42.57 33.31
CA ARG A 122 -74.52 43.27 32.36
C ARG A 122 -73.15 42.60 32.26
N PHE A 123 -73.02 41.64 31.34
CA PHE A 123 -71.76 40.95 31.04
C PHE A 123 -70.96 41.70 29.98
N THR A 124 -69.67 41.93 30.24
CA THR A 124 -68.78 42.76 29.40
C THR A 124 -68.24 42.04 28.18
N GLY A 125 -68.41 40.72 28.09
CA GLY A 125 -68.04 39.89 26.95
C GLY A 125 -66.59 39.43 27.01
N PHE A 126 -65.87 39.43 25.89
CA PHE A 126 -64.52 38.88 25.82
C PHE A 126 -63.58 39.68 24.91
N ARG A 127 -62.28 39.52 25.14
CA ARG A 127 -61.22 39.95 24.22
C ARG A 127 -60.21 38.82 24.02
N ALA A 128 -60.05 38.42 22.76
CA ALA A 128 -59.18 37.33 22.34
C ALA A 128 -58.07 37.82 21.42
N PHE A 129 -56.92 37.15 21.50
CA PHE A 129 -55.75 37.38 20.67
C PHE A 129 -55.37 36.08 19.98
N TYR A 130 -55.06 36.17 18.69
CA TYR A 130 -54.57 35.04 17.92
C TYR A 130 -53.21 35.37 17.30
N ALA A 131 -52.38 34.35 17.14
CA ALA A 131 -51.12 34.42 16.42
C ALA A 131 -50.87 33.14 15.62
N ALA A 132 -50.25 33.28 14.46
CA ALA A 132 -49.70 32.20 13.66
C ALA A 132 -48.45 31.68 14.37
N GLU A 133 -48.42 30.37 14.61
CA GLU A 133 -47.27 29.66 15.15
C GLU A 133 -46.78 28.67 14.11
N ASP A 134 -45.48 28.74 13.80
CA ASP A 134 -44.82 27.85 12.86
C ASP A 134 -44.94 26.38 13.32
N ILE A 135 -45.27 25.49 12.38
CA ILE A 135 -45.29 24.05 12.63
C ILE A 135 -43.89 23.53 12.36
N ASN A 136 -43.28 22.87 13.35
CA ASN A 136 -42.00 22.19 13.12
C ASN A 136 -42.24 20.80 12.50
N GLU A 137 -42.29 20.71 11.17
CA GLU A 137 -42.55 19.43 10.49
C GLU A 137 -41.45 18.39 10.72
N CYS A 138 -40.24 18.81 11.11
CA CYS A 138 -39.13 17.91 11.40
C CYS A 138 -39.33 17.08 12.68
N GLN A 139 -40.31 17.43 13.52
CA GLN A 139 -40.69 16.64 14.70
C GLN A 139 -41.88 15.71 14.41
N MET A 140 -42.44 15.76 13.20
CA MET A 140 -43.57 14.93 12.80
C MET A 140 -43.10 13.61 12.20
N MET A 141 -43.87 12.55 12.47
CA MET A 141 -43.67 11.22 11.90
C MET A 141 -44.83 10.92 10.94
N VAL A 142 -44.52 10.45 9.74
CA VAL A 142 -45.49 10.00 8.73
C VAL A 142 -45.38 8.48 8.65
N ASP A 143 -46.47 7.77 8.95
CA ASP A 143 -46.50 6.30 9.01
C ASP A 143 -45.41 5.65 9.89
N GLY A 144 -45.01 6.37 10.95
CA GLY A 144 -43.96 5.91 11.88
C GLY A 144 -42.52 6.20 11.42
N GLU A 145 -42.33 6.87 10.28
CA GLU A 145 -41.03 7.31 9.78
C GLU A 145 -40.87 8.85 9.80
N PRO A 146 -39.63 9.37 9.93
CA PRO A 146 -39.38 10.80 9.75
C PRO A 146 -39.75 11.29 8.35
N ILE A 147 -40.18 12.54 8.25
CA ILE A 147 -40.62 13.13 6.96
C ILE A 147 -39.51 13.29 5.91
N CYS A 148 -38.25 13.34 6.36
CA CYS A 148 -37.06 13.41 5.54
C CYS A 148 -36.18 12.19 5.81
N ASP A 149 -35.63 11.62 4.74
CA ASP A 149 -34.81 10.40 4.81
C ASP A 149 -33.49 10.61 5.58
N HIS A 150 -32.86 11.77 5.39
CA HIS A 150 -31.60 12.12 6.06
C HIS A 150 -31.75 13.33 6.99
N ASN A 151 -31.70 14.54 6.44
CA ASN A 151 -31.72 15.77 7.23
C ASN A 151 -33.00 16.54 6.94
N CYS A 152 -33.69 16.98 7.99
CA CYS A 152 -34.84 17.86 7.90
C CYS A 152 -34.45 19.28 8.37
N HIS A 153 -34.85 20.29 7.59
CA HIS A 153 -34.59 21.69 7.89
C HIS A 153 -35.92 22.43 7.99
N ASN A 154 -36.28 22.84 9.20
CA ASN A 154 -37.47 23.65 9.46
C ASN A 154 -37.18 25.14 9.23
N TYR A 155 -38.11 25.86 8.62
CA TYR A 155 -38.09 27.31 8.50
C TYR A 155 -39.51 27.86 8.68
N VAL A 156 -39.62 29.17 8.92
CA VAL A 156 -40.94 29.77 9.14
C VAL A 156 -41.84 29.58 7.91
N GLY A 157 -42.89 28.79 8.06
CA GLY A 157 -43.86 28.46 7.00
C GLY A 157 -43.58 27.18 6.21
N GLY A 158 -42.61 26.36 6.62
CA GLY A 158 -42.44 25.02 6.07
C GLY A 158 -41.09 24.38 6.33
N TYR A 159 -40.78 23.34 5.56
CA TYR A 159 -39.54 22.59 5.70
C TYR A 159 -38.95 22.17 4.35
N TYR A 160 -37.70 21.75 4.36
CA TYR A 160 -37.09 21.04 3.24
C TYR A 160 -36.15 19.94 3.72
N CYS A 161 -35.98 18.91 2.89
CA CYS A 161 -35.04 17.82 3.16
C CYS A 161 -33.71 18.05 2.46
N SER A 162 -32.62 17.57 3.06
CA SER A 162 -31.32 17.49 2.41
C SER A 162 -30.64 16.15 2.68
N CYS A 163 -29.70 15.79 1.81
CA CYS A 163 -29.00 14.51 1.88
C CYS A 163 -27.58 14.67 2.44
N LYS A 164 -27.08 13.58 3.05
CA LYS A 164 -25.67 13.44 3.42
C LYS A 164 -24.78 13.49 2.17
N MET A 165 -23.49 13.79 2.36
CA MET A 165 -22.52 13.82 1.26
C MET A 165 -22.49 12.46 0.53
N GLY A 166 -22.48 12.48 -0.81
CA GLY A 166 -22.52 11.27 -1.66
C GLY A 166 -23.93 10.83 -2.09
N TYR A 167 -24.98 11.46 -1.56
CA TYR A 167 -26.37 11.21 -1.90
C TYR A 167 -27.01 12.38 -2.64
N PHE A 168 -28.05 12.08 -3.41
CA PHE A 168 -28.81 13.04 -4.19
C PHE A 168 -30.25 13.09 -3.70
N LEU A 169 -30.78 14.29 -3.53
CA LEU A 169 -32.19 14.45 -3.18
C LEU A 169 -33.04 14.05 -4.38
N HIS A 170 -33.89 13.05 -4.19
CA HIS A 170 -34.79 12.55 -5.21
C HIS A 170 -35.82 13.62 -5.63
N SER A 171 -36.45 13.42 -6.79
CA SER A 171 -37.48 14.32 -7.34
C SER A 171 -38.69 14.53 -6.41
N ASN A 172 -38.95 13.59 -5.49
CA ASN A 172 -39.98 13.73 -4.45
C ASN A 172 -39.59 14.70 -3.32
N LYS A 173 -38.38 15.27 -3.35
CA LYS A 173 -37.82 16.22 -2.37
C LYS A 173 -37.73 15.70 -0.93
N ARG A 174 -37.82 14.38 -0.72
CA ARG A 174 -37.80 13.75 0.61
C ARG A 174 -36.75 12.64 0.75
N THR A 175 -36.63 11.80 -0.28
CA THR A 175 -35.78 10.61 -0.27
C THR A 175 -34.39 10.90 -0.79
N CYS A 176 -33.37 10.26 -0.22
CA CYS A 176 -31.99 10.40 -0.62
C CYS A 176 -31.52 9.16 -1.38
N THR A 177 -31.23 9.32 -2.67
CA THR A 177 -30.76 8.25 -3.55
C THR A 177 -29.25 8.29 -3.72
N VAL A 178 -28.67 7.18 -4.16
CA VAL A 178 -27.24 7.09 -4.48
C VAL A 178 -27.04 6.76 -5.96
N ASN A 179 -25.98 7.29 -6.56
CA ASN A 179 -25.53 6.86 -7.87
C ASN A 179 -24.51 5.72 -7.70
N CYS A 180 -24.96 4.49 -7.94
CA CYS A 180 -24.20 3.24 -7.72
C CYS A 180 -24.11 2.39 -9.00
N SER A 181 -24.22 2.99 -10.18
CA SER A 181 -24.38 2.26 -11.45
C SER A 181 -23.08 1.99 -12.22
N THR A 182 -21.90 2.22 -11.63
CA THR A 182 -20.61 2.21 -12.36
C THR A 182 -19.53 1.36 -11.71
N GLN A 183 -19.85 0.16 -11.25
CA GLN A 183 -18.83 -0.73 -10.69
C GLN A 183 -18.50 -1.89 -11.64
N LEU A 184 -17.27 -1.89 -12.15
CA LEU A 184 -16.73 -2.94 -13.01
C LEU A 184 -15.64 -3.72 -12.26
N PHE A 185 -15.79 -5.04 -12.24
CA PHE A 185 -14.89 -5.96 -11.56
C PHE A 185 -14.25 -6.90 -12.59
N THR A 186 -12.92 -6.82 -12.70
CA THR A 186 -12.13 -7.60 -13.67
C THR A 186 -11.23 -8.66 -13.03
N GLU A 187 -11.08 -8.62 -11.70
CA GLU A 187 -10.26 -9.55 -10.93
C GLU A 187 -10.89 -10.94 -10.83
N ARG A 188 -10.07 -11.98 -10.60
CA ARG A 188 -10.52 -13.40 -10.51
C ARG A 188 -11.35 -13.72 -9.27
N SER A 189 -11.34 -12.85 -8.27
CA SER A 189 -12.23 -12.91 -7.12
C SER A 189 -12.44 -11.52 -6.54
N GLY A 190 -13.55 -11.33 -5.85
CA GLY A 190 -13.89 -10.06 -5.22
C GLY A 190 -15.18 -10.15 -4.43
N GLU A 191 -15.58 -9.04 -3.84
CA GLU A 191 -16.77 -8.92 -3.03
C GLU A 191 -17.61 -7.72 -3.50
N LEU A 192 -18.93 -7.91 -3.51
CA LEU A 192 -19.95 -6.95 -3.90
C LEU A 192 -20.94 -6.83 -2.76
N MET A 193 -21.43 -5.63 -2.50
CA MET A 193 -22.46 -5.42 -1.47
C MET A 193 -23.40 -4.31 -1.88
N SER A 194 -24.62 -4.34 -1.33
CA SER A 194 -25.51 -3.18 -1.37
C SER A 194 -24.84 -1.96 -0.73
N PRO A 195 -25.19 -0.72 -1.15
CA PRO A 195 -24.60 0.47 -0.55
C PRO A 195 -24.84 0.51 0.97
N GLU A 196 -23.82 0.92 1.72
CA GLU A 196 -23.82 0.99 3.20
C GLU A 196 -23.91 -0.35 3.95
N PHE A 197 -23.91 -1.51 3.28
CA PHE A 197 -23.96 -2.81 3.96
C PHE A 197 -22.93 -2.90 5.11
N PRO A 198 -23.31 -3.32 6.33
CA PRO A 198 -24.60 -3.92 6.72
C PRO A 198 -25.64 -2.93 7.27
N ALA A 199 -25.48 -1.61 7.07
CA ALA A 199 -26.50 -0.63 7.39
C ALA A 199 -27.61 -0.60 6.32
N PRO A 200 -28.77 0.03 6.61
CA PRO A 200 -29.89 0.09 5.67
C PRO A 200 -29.50 0.68 4.31
N TYR A 201 -29.89 0.02 3.22
CA TYR A 201 -29.55 0.49 1.88
C TYR A 201 -30.40 1.72 1.47
N PRO A 202 -29.90 2.54 0.52
CA PRO A 202 -30.61 3.71 0.04
C PRO A 202 -31.90 3.35 -0.72
N LYS A 203 -32.96 4.10 -0.43
CA LYS A 203 -34.26 4.04 -1.12
C LYS A 203 -34.15 4.59 -2.55
N LEU A 204 -35.10 4.25 -3.41
CA LEU A 204 -35.29 4.73 -4.80
C LEU A 204 -34.00 4.69 -5.66
N SER A 205 -33.16 3.69 -5.43
CA SER A 205 -31.85 3.59 -6.05
C SER A 205 -31.79 2.39 -7.02
N THR A 206 -31.01 2.53 -8.09
CA THR A 206 -30.73 1.45 -9.05
C THR A 206 -29.23 1.28 -9.17
N CYS A 207 -28.70 0.24 -8.53
CA CYS A 207 -27.29 -0.09 -8.56
C CYS A 207 -27.01 -1.14 -9.63
N GLU A 208 -25.92 -0.94 -10.37
CA GLU A 208 -25.46 -1.85 -11.41
C GLU A 208 -24.01 -2.23 -11.13
N TYR A 209 -23.77 -3.53 -11.00
CA TYR A 209 -22.46 -4.12 -10.81
C TYR A 209 -22.17 -5.05 -11.98
N ARG A 210 -20.99 -4.95 -12.58
CA ARG A 210 -20.58 -5.75 -13.73
C ARG A 210 -19.33 -6.51 -13.39
N ILE A 211 -19.39 -7.84 -13.45
CA ILE A 211 -18.19 -8.69 -13.38
C ILE A 211 -17.86 -9.11 -14.81
N ARG A 212 -16.62 -8.85 -15.24
CA ARG A 212 -16.11 -9.16 -16.58
C ARG A 212 -14.70 -9.73 -16.45
N VAL A 213 -14.58 -11.05 -16.59
CA VAL A 213 -13.28 -11.74 -16.53
C VAL A 213 -12.88 -12.28 -17.90
N GLU A 214 -11.63 -12.71 -18.05
CA GLU A 214 -11.13 -13.23 -19.33
C GLU A 214 -11.95 -14.44 -19.81
N GLU A 215 -12.17 -14.52 -21.12
CA GLU A 215 -12.94 -15.59 -21.74
C GLU A 215 -12.29 -16.96 -21.49
N GLY A 216 -13.04 -17.88 -20.90
CA GLY A 216 -12.52 -19.20 -20.46
C GLY A 216 -12.70 -19.42 -18.96
N PHE A 217 -12.92 -18.36 -18.20
CA PHE A 217 -13.42 -18.44 -16.84
C PHE A 217 -14.94 -18.55 -16.78
N THR A 218 -15.39 -19.09 -15.67
CA THR A 218 -16.78 -19.15 -15.24
C THR A 218 -16.87 -18.51 -13.86
N ILE A 219 -17.77 -17.55 -13.70
CA ILE A 219 -17.97 -16.83 -12.45
C ILE A 219 -18.89 -17.66 -11.53
N LEU A 220 -18.47 -17.84 -10.29
CA LEU A 220 -19.24 -18.43 -9.20
C LEU A 220 -19.61 -17.33 -8.22
N LEU A 221 -20.89 -17.23 -7.87
CA LEU A 221 -21.41 -16.24 -6.91
C LEU A 221 -21.85 -16.95 -5.64
N GLU A 222 -21.42 -16.43 -4.51
CA GLU A 222 -21.75 -16.95 -3.19
C GLU A 222 -22.25 -15.81 -2.31
N PHE A 223 -23.50 -15.89 -1.88
CA PHE A 223 -24.05 -14.96 -0.90
C PHE A 223 -23.46 -15.29 0.47
N VAL A 224 -22.97 -14.27 1.16
CA VAL A 224 -22.26 -14.39 2.43
C VAL A 224 -22.82 -13.41 3.45
N GLU A 225 -22.57 -13.66 4.73
CA GLU A 225 -23.03 -12.82 5.85
C GLU A 225 -24.57 -12.75 5.92
N SER A 226 -25.17 -11.57 6.07
CA SER A 226 -26.63 -11.39 6.08
C SER A 226 -27.19 -11.13 4.68
N PHE A 227 -28.42 -11.58 4.49
CA PHE A 227 -29.24 -11.24 3.33
C PHE A 227 -30.59 -10.77 3.86
N ASP A 228 -30.92 -9.52 3.59
CA ASP A 228 -32.10 -8.85 4.10
C ASP A 228 -32.54 -7.81 3.07
N VAL A 229 -33.47 -8.20 2.20
CA VAL A 229 -34.02 -7.38 1.13
C VAL A 229 -35.53 -7.39 1.26
N GLU A 230 -36.18 -6.24 1.13
CA GLU A 230 -37.62 -6.10 1.38
C GLU A 230 -38.45 -7.10 0.56
N THR A 231 -39.44 -7.73 1.20
CA THR A 231 -40.24 -8.80 0.61
C THR A 231 -41.71 -8.72 1.00
N HIS A 232 -42.56 -9.47 0.31
CA HIS A 232 -43.98 -9.62 0.62
C HIS A 232 -44.32 -11.10 0.79
N PRO A 233 -45.17 -11.48 1.76
CA PRO A 233 -45.48 -12.88 2.04
C PRO A 233 -46.17 -13.60 0.87
N GLU A 234 -47.00 -12.90 0.10
CA GLU A 234 -47.83 -13.52 -0.96
C GLU A 234 -47.33 -13.24 -2.38
N VAL A 235 -46.55 -12.17 -2.56
CA VAL A 235 -46.11 -11.71 -3.89
C VAL A 235 -44.60 -11.80 -3.92
N ARG A 236 -44.04 -12.42 -4.94
CA ARG A 236 -42.59 -12.62 -5.03
C ARG A 236 -41.89 -11.31 -5.37
N CYS A 237 -41.19 -10.74 -4.39
CA CYS A 237 -40.32 -9.57 -4.51
C CYS A 237 -40.96 -8.36 -5.23
N PRO A 238 -42.07 -7.81 -4.72
CA PRO A 238 -42.76 -6.69 -5.37
C PRO A 238 -42.11 -5.32 -5.12
N TYR A 239 -41.30 -5.21 -4.06
CA TYR A 239 -40.69 -3.97 -3.59
C TYR A 239 -39.24 -3.88 -4.10
N ASP A 240 -38.33 -4.53 -3.38
CA ASP A 240 -36.91 -4.51 -3.65
C ASP A 240 -36.45 -5.81 -4.31
N ILE A 241 -35.61 -5.67 -5.33
CA ILE A 241 -35.16 -6.81 -6.13
C ILE A 241 -33.66 -6.78 -6.39
N LEU A 242 -33.04 -7.93 -6.17
CA LEU A 242 -31.72 -8.24 -6.70
C LEU A 242 -31.85 -9.22 -7.87
N MET A 243 -31.34 -8.80 -9.03
CA MET A 243 -31.34 -9.56 -10.28
C MET A 243 -29.92 -9.81 -10.72
N ILE A 244 -29.63 -11.03 -11.17
CA ILE A 244 -28.32 -11.41 -11.70
C ILE A 244 -28.55 -11.92 -13.12
N LYS A 245 -27.98 -11.24 -14.10
CA LYS A 245 -28.10 -11.56 -15.52
C LYS A 245 -26.76 -12.06 -16.06
N THR A 246 -26.85 -13.09 -16.88
CA THR A 246 -25.73 -13.62 -17.66
C THR A 246 -26.13 -13.62 -19.14
N GLN A 247 -25.20 -13.92 -20.04
CA GLN A 247 -25.53 -14.02 -21.47
C GLN A 247 -26.56 -15.14 -21.79
N LYS A 248 -26.71 -16.15 -20.92
CA LYS A 248 -27.53 -17.35 -21.19
C LYS A 248 -28.75 -17.49 -20.27
N GLN A 249 -28.68 -16.97 -19.06
CA GLN A 249 -29.68 -17.18 -18.03
C GLN A 249 -29.74 -16.00 -17.05
N ASP A 250 -30.97 -15.63 -16.70
CA ASP A 250 -31.26 -14.72 -15.60
C ASP A 250 -31.52 -15.52 -14.32
N HIS A 251 -30.96 -15.05 -13.21
CA HIS A 251 -31.16 -15.57 -11.86
C HIS A 251 -31.84 -14.50 -11.00
N GLY A 252 -32.83 -14.92 -10.22
CA GLY A 252 -33.65 -14.03 -9.38
C GLY A 252 -35.11 -13.95 -9.85
N PRO A 253 -35.87 -12.92 -9.44
CA PRO A 253 -35.49 -11.91 -8.44
C PRO A 253 -35.23 -12.56 -7.07
N PHE A 254 -34.28 -12.00 -6.33
CA PHE A 254 -33.97 -12.36 -4.95
C PHE A 254 -34.41 -11.25 -4.00
N CYS A 255 -35.12 -11.63 -2.94
CA CYS A 255 -35.56 -10.80 -1.84
C CYS A 255 -35.82 -11.69 -0.60
N GLY A 256 -36.05 -11.09 0.57
CA GLY A 256 -36.30 -11.77 1.84
C GLY A 256 -35.06 -11.85 2.73
N ALA A 257 -35.13 -12.72 3.75
CA ALA A 257 -34.10 -12.85 4.79
C ALA A 257 -33.18 -14.08 4.63
N THR A 258 -33.44 -14.93 3.64
CA THR A 258 -32.72 -16.19 3.45
C THR A 258 -31.64 -16.05 2.39
N LEU A 259 -30.41 -16.43 2.73
CA LEU A 259 -29.29 -16.45 1.79
C LEU A 259 -29.61 -17.32 0.55
N PRO A 260 -29.55 -16.77 -0.67
CA PRO A 260 -29.67 -17.58 -1.88
C PRO A 260 -28.55 -18.61 -2.00
N ALA A 261 -28.85 -19.73 -2.65
CA ALA A 261 -27.85 -20.77 -2.90
C ALA A 261 -26.72 -20.27 -3.82
N LYS A 262 -25.53 -20.87 -3.69
CA LYS A 262 -24.38 -20.58 -4.54
C LYS A 262 -24.72 -20.79 -6.02
N ILE A 263 -24.40 -19.80 -6.85
CA ILE A 263 -24.74 -19.79 -8.28
C ILE A 263 -23.49 -20.05 -9.11
N ASN A 264 -23.54 -21.09 -9.95
CA ASN A 264 -22.62 -21.24 -11.06
C ASN A 264 -23.22 -20.59 -12.30
N THR A 265 -22.65 -19.46 -12.73
CA THR A 265 -23.21 -18.66 -13.81
C THR A 265 -22.95 -19.25 -15.20
N ASN A 266 -21.99 -20.17 -15.33
CA ASN A 266 -21.50 -20.68 -16.62
C ASN A 266 -21.15 -19.56 -17.62
N SER A 267 -20.70 -18.41 -17.12
CA SER A 267 -20.41 -17.19 -17.88
C SER A 267 -19.16 -16.50 -17.34
N TYR A 268 -18.41 -15.84 -18.22
CA TYR A 268 -17.30 -14.94 -17.88
C TYR A 268 -17.77 -13.48 -17.71
N GLU A 269 -19.06 -13.22 -17.99
CA GLU A 269 -19.71 -11.93 -17.84
C GLU A 269 -21.00 -12.06 -17.02
N VAL A 270 -21.13 -11.23 -15.99
CA VAL A 270 -22.31 -11.18 -15.10
C VAL A 270 -22.67 -9.74 -14.84
N ASP A 271 -23.94 -9.39 -15.03
CA ASP A 271 -24.53 -8.10 -14.65
C ASP A 271 -25.46 -8.30 -13.47
N ILE A 272 -25.24 -7.55 -12.39
CA ILE A 272 -26.06 -7.60 -11.19
C ILE A 272 -26.76 -6.25 -11.06
N THR A 273 -28.08 -6.28 -10.95
CA THR A 273 -28.91 -5.08 -10.76
C THR A 273 -29.66 -5.18 -9.45
N PHE A 274 -29.49 -4.17 -8.59
CA PHE A 274 -30.24 -4.03 -7.35
C PHE A 274 -31.13 -2.79 -7.44
N LYS A 275 -32.44 -2.97 -7.30
CA LYS A 275 -33.43 -1.89 -7.36
C LYS A 275 -34.18 -1.82 -6.04
N THR A 276 -34.29 -0.60 -5.50
CA THR A 276 -34.97 -0.32 -4.24
C THR A 276 -36.14 0.64 -4.44
N ASP A 277 -37.18 0.51 -3.63
CA ASP A 277 -38.38 1.34 -3.67
C ASP A 277 -38.32 2.54 -2.69
N GLY A 278 -39.45 3.19 -2.42
CA GLY A 278 -39.52 4.39 -1.59
C GLY A 278 -39.53 4.16 -0.07
N SER A 279 -39.46 2.90 0.37
CA SER A 279 -39.69 2.46 1.74
C SER A 279 -38.64 1.45 2.20
N GLY A 280 -38.78 0.94 3.43
CA GLY A 280 -37.90 -0.09 3.96
C GLY A 280 -36.66 0.45 4.69
N SER A 281 -36.14 -0.38 5.58
CA SER A 281 -34.89 -0.13 6.32
C SER A 281 -34.02 -1.39 6.39
N ASN A 282 -34.14 -2.25 5.38
CA ASN A 282 -33.46 -3.53 5.32
C ASN A 282 -31.97 -3.34 5.06
N THR A 283 -31.17 -4.26 5.59
CA THR A 283 -29.70 -4.16 5.68
C THR A 283 -28.95 -4.60 4.42
N GLY A 284 -29.64 -5.24 3.47
CA GLY A 284 -29.14 -5.54 2.14
C GLY A 284 -28.43 -6.87 2.03
N TRP A 285 -27.37 -6.92 1.23
CA TRP A 285 -26.75 -8.18 0.84
C TRP A 285 -25.26 -8.03 0.56
N LYS A 286 -24.53 -9.14 0.69
CA LYS A 286 -23.14 -9.26 0.28
C LYS A 286 -22.91 -10.55 -0.54
N ILE A 287 -22.24 -10.41 -1.68
CA ILE A 287 -21.87 -11.49 -2.59
C ILE A 287 -20.36 -11.53 -2.69
N LYS A 288 -19.77 -12.70 -2.44
CA LYS A 288 -18.41 -13.02 -2.81
C LYS A 288 -18.42 -13.75 -4.14
N TYR A 289 -17.61 -13.28 -5.10
CA TYR A 289 -17.44 -13.97 -6.37
C TYR A 289 -16.04 -14.55 -6.51
N THR A 290 -15.95 -15.68 -7.20
CA THR A 290 -14.71 -16.36 -7.54
C THR A 290 -14.81 -16.91 -8.96
N THR A 291 -13.69 -17.05 -9.66
CA THR A 291 -13.66 -17.70 -10.97
C THR A 291 -13.24 -19.16 -10.86
N THR A 292 -13.85 -20.01 -11.68
CA THR A 292 -13.39 -21.37 -11.97
C THR A 292 -13.20 -21.55 -13.47
N ALA A 293 -12.49 -22.58 -13.90
CA ALA A 293 -12.40 -22.98 -15.30
C ALA A 293 -12.21 -24.50 -15.41
N MET A 294 -12.18 -25.00 -16.64
CA MET A 294 -11.82 -26.39 -16.90
C MET A 294 -10.41 -26.66 -16.35
N PRO A 295 -10.23 -27.63 -15.45
CA PRO A 295 -8.91 -27.91 -14.90
C PRO A 295 -7.99 -28.59 -15.90
N CYS A 296 -6.70 -28.29 -15.80
CA CYS A 296 -5.66 -29.07 -16.44
C CYS A 296 -5.35 -30.35 -15.63
N PRO A 297 -4.85 -31.42 -16.29
CA PRO A 297 -4.36 -32.61 -15.60
C PRO A 297 -3.29 -32.26 -14.56
N ASP A 298 -3.30 -32.94 -13.43
CA ASP A 298 -2.31 -32.71 -12.37
C ASP A 298 -0.89 -33.01 -12.90
N PRO A 299 0.01 -32.02 -12.89
CA PRO A 299 1.34 -32.20 -13.42
C PRO A 299 2.17 -33.06 -12.47
N VAL A 300 2.79 -34.12 -13.02
CA VAL A 300 3.68 -35.01 -12.28
C VAL A 300 5.12 -34.59 -12.51
N ALA A 301 5.84 -34.30 -11.42
CA ALA A 301 7.25 -33.97 -11.51
C ALA A 301 8.04 -35.17 -12.05
N PRO A 302 8.96 -34.98 -13.02
CA PRO A 302 9.89 -36.03 -13.41
C PRO A 302 10.82 -36.39 -12.24
N ALA A 303 11.49 -37.55 -12.33
CA ALA A 303 12.50 -37.93 -11.34
C ALA A 303 13.56 -36.81 -11.21
N HIS A 304 13.95 -36.50 -9.97
CA HIS A 304 14.88 -35.41 -9.66
C HIS A 304 14.38 -34.02 -10.09
N GLY A 305 13.06 -33.85 -10.26
CA GLY A 305 12.41 -32.59 -10.56
C GLY A 305 11.45 -32.14 -9.46
N ARG A 306 11.24 -30.84 -9.35
CA ARG A 306 10.29 -30.20 -8.41
C ARG A 306 9.48 -29.15 -9.14
N LEU A 307 8.16 -29.19 -8.92
CA LEU A 307 7.21 -28.24 -9.47
C LEU A 307 6.90 -27.13 -8.46
N SER A 308 6.84 -25.89 -8.92
CA SER A 308 6.49 -24.74 -8.09
C SER A 308 5.64 -23.71 -8.86
N PRO A 309 4.54 -23.18 -8.30
CA PRO A 309 3.91 -23.61 -7.06
C PRO A 309 3.20 -24.96 -7.24
N LYS A 310 3.20 -25.82 -6.20
CA LYS A 310 2.41 -27.05 -6.20
C LYS A 310 0.99 -26.74 -5.70
N GLN A 311 0.01 -26.85 -6.59
CA GLN A 311 -1.40 -26.61 -6.28
C GLN A 311 -2.18 -27.94 -6.25
N ALA A 312 -3.31 -27.96 -5.54
CA ALA A 312 -4.21 -29.11 -5.53
C ALA A 312 -4.99 -29.26 -6.85
N LYS A 313 -5.14 -28.17 -7.60
CA LYS A 313 -5.84 -28.12 -8.89
C LYS A 313 -5.31 -26.91 -9.65
N TYR A 314 -5.03 -27.07 -10.94
CA TYR A 314 -4.65 -25.98 -11.84
C TYR A 314 -5.79 -25.72 -12.82
N ILE A 315 -6.20 -24.47 -12.93
CA ILE A 315 -7.23 -24.02 -13.88
C ILE A 315 -6.61 -23.06 -14.89
N PHE A 316 -7.39 -22.66 -15.89
CA PHE A 316 -6.95 -21.74 -16.96
C PHE A 316 -6.09 -20.58 -16.43
N LYS A 317 -4.98 -20.29 -17.13
CA LYS A 317 -3.92 -19.30 -16.80
C LYS A 317 -3.04 -19.60 -15.60
N ASP A 318 -3.33 -20.63 -14.81
CA ASP A 318 -2.39 -21.07 -13.79
C ASP A 318 -1.15 -21.66 -14.45
N ARG A 319 -0.02 -21.51 -13.76
CA ARG A 319 1.28 -21.93 -14.27
C ARG A 319 2.10 -22.61 -13.20
N PHE A 320 3.02 -23.45 -13.64
CA PHE A 320 4.06 -24.02 -12.79
C PHE A 320 5.40 -23.94 -13.51
N VAL A 321 6.44 -23.86 -12.69
CA VAL A 321 7.84 -23.93 -13.08
C VAL A 321 8.40 -25.28 -12.64
N LEU A 322 9.15 -25.93 -13.53
CA LEU A 322 9.91 -27.12 -13.18
C LEU A 322 11.36 -26.73 -12.88
N THR A 323 11.87 -27.22 -11.77
CA THR A 323 13.27 -27.09 -11.36
C THR A 323 13.86 -28.47 -11.13
N CYS A 324 15.10 -28.71 -11.56
CA CYS A 324 15.79 -29.96 -11.30
C CYS A 324 16.61 -29.88 -10.00
N ASP A 325 16.79 -31.02 -9.34
CA ASP A 325 17.69 -31.14 -8.20
C ASP A 325 19.13 -30.84 -8.63
N ARG A 326 19.98 -30.49 -7.66
CA ARG A 326 21.40 -30.15 -7.91
C ARG A 326 22.10 -31.29 -8.65
N GLY A 327 22.75 -30.97 -9.78
CA GLY A 327 23.45 -31.94 -10.62
C GLY A 327 22.63 -32.50 -11.78
N TYR A 328 21.41 -32.00 -11.95
CA TYR A 328 20.53 -32.34 -13.06
C TYR A 328 20.21 -31.09 -13.88
N GLU A 329 20.06 -31.26 -15.18
CA GLU A 329 19.69 -30.22 -16.15
C GLU A 329 18.33 -30.51 -16.80
N LEU A 330 17.67 -29.46 -17.25
CA LEU A 330 16.38 -29.55 -17.95
C LEU A 330 16.61 -29.91 -19.41
N LEU A 331 16.07 -31.05 -19.84
CA LEU A 331 16.11 -31.47 -21.24
C LEU A 331 14.71 -31.53 -21.84
N TRP A 332 14.51 -30.79 -22.93
CA TRP A 332 13.38 -30.97 -23.83
C TRP A 332 13.78 -31.90 -24.98
N GLY A 333 13.37 -33.17 -24.90
CA GLY A 333 13.91 -34.19 -25.79
C GLY A 333 15.40 -34.41 -25.49
N ASN A 334 16.27 -34.02 -26.42
CA ASN A 334 17.74 -34.07 -26.28
C ASN A 334 18.38 -32.67 -26.18
N GLN A 335 17.59 -31.61 -26.09
CA GLN A 335 18.08 -30.24 -26.04
C GLN A 335 17.99 -29.68 -24.63
N GLU A 336 19.09 -29.12 -24.14
CA GLU A 336 19.12 -28.40 -22.87
C GLU A 336 18.33 -27.09 -22.97
N ILE A 337 17.51 -26.82 -21.96
CA ILE A 337 16.74 -25.58 -21.85
C ILE A 337 17.05 -24.87 -20.53
N PRO A 338 17.18 -23.55 -20.52
CA PRO A 338 17.58 -22.80 -19.32
C PRO A 338 16.47 -22.73 -18.25
N SER A 339 15.21 -22.85 -18.65
CA SER A 339 14.06 -22.79 -17.76
C SER A 339 12.83 -23.42 -18.40
N PHE A 340 11.93 -23.98 -17.59
CA PHE A 340 10.65 -24.50 -18.06
C PHE A 340 9.48 -23.92 -17.25
N GLU A 341 8.52 -23.34 -17.97
CA GLU A 341 7.23 -22.90 -17.45
C GLU A 341 6.13 -23.40 -18.39
N ALA A 342 5.10 -24.01 -17.81
CA ALA A 342 3.89 -24.44 -18.50
C ALA A 342 2.66 -23.72 -17.94
N VAL A 343 1.73 -23.36 -18.82
CA VAL A 343 0.52 -22.58 -18.55
C VAL A 343 -0.72 -23.38 -18.96
N CYS A 344 -1.69 -23.47 -18.05
CA CYS A 344 -2.95 -24.16 -18.30
C CYS A 344 -3.82 -23.37 -19.28
N GLN A 345 -4.24 -24.03 -20.36
CA GLN A 345 -5.03 -23.44 -21.44
C GLN A 345 -6.53 -23.57 -21.20
N LYS A 346 -7.34 -22.79 -21.95
CA LYS A 346 -8.81 -22.70 -21.80
C LYS A 346 -9.52 -24.05 -22.00
N ASN A 347 -8.94 -24.93 -22.82
CA ASN A 347 -9.43 -26.28 -23.10
C ASN A 347 -9.04 -27.31 -22.03
N GLY A 348 -8.40 -26.90 -20.93
CA GLY A 348 -7.94 -27.81 -19.89
C GLY A 348 -6.70 -28.63 -20.27
N THR A 349 -5.87 -28.17 -21.22
CA THR A 349 -4.57 -28.80 -21.51
C THR A 349 -3.41 -27.88 -21.15
N TRP A 350 -2.25 -28.45 -20.84
CA TRP A 350 -1.01 -27.69 -20.73
C TRP A 350 -0.53 -27.23 -22.13
N ASP A 351 0.02 -26.03 -22.23
CA ASP A 351 0.58 -25.50 -23.48
C ASP A 351 1.84 -26.27 -23.93
N LYS A 352 2.53 -26.91 -22.99
CA LYS A 352 3.80 -27.60 -23.19
C LYS A 352 3.79 -28.96 -22.49
N PRO A 353 4.35 -30.03 -23.12
CA PRO A 353 4.59 -31.30 -22.45
C PRO A 353 5.68 -31.19 -21.38
N MET A 354 5.66 -32.10 -20.41
CA MET A 354 6.64 -32.15 -19.32
C MET A 354 8.03 -32.58 -19.85
N PRO A 355 9.10 -31.80 -19.60
CA PRO A 355 10.47 -32.17 -19.96
C PRO A 355 11.08 -33.11 -18.90
N LYS A 356 12.33 -33.52 -19.10
CA LYS A 356 13.04 -34.42 -18.17
C LYS A 356 14.14 -33.68 -17.42
N CYS A 357 14.40 -34.13 -16.19
CA CYS A 357 15.63 -33.79 -15.48
C CYS A 357 16.62 -34.93 -15.69
N SER A 358 17.73 -34.66 -16.37
CA SER A 358 18.79 -35.62 -16.63
C SER A 358 20.05 -35.23 -15.87
N LEU A 359 20.85 -36.22 -15.48
CA LEU A 359 22.13 -35.95 -14.82
C LEU A 359 23.01 -35.14 -15.77
N VAL A 360 23.64 -34.08 -15.25
CA VAL A 360 24.62 -33.28 -16.01
C VAL A 360 25.79 -34.19 -16.38
N ASP A 361 26.15 -34.20 -17.66
CA ASP A 361 27.35 -34.87 -18.16
C ASP A 361 28.44 -33.83 -18.42
N CYS A 362 29.56 -33.94 -17.71
CA CYS A 362 30.70 -33.03 -17.87
C CYS A 362 31.44 -33.26 -19.20
N THR A 363 30.96 -34.19 -20.03
CA THR A 363 31.58 -34.65 -21.26
C THR A 363 32.97 -35.26 -21.02
N GLN A 364 33.64 -35.68 -22.09
CA GLN A 364 34.94 -36.32 -21.96
C GLN A 364 35.96 -35.33 -21.37
N PRO A 365 36.64 -35.66 -20.27
CA PRO A 365 37.67 -34.81 -19.69
C PRO A 365 38.81 -34.63 -20.69
N ASP A 366 39.33 -33.40 -20.80
CA ASP A 366 40.42 -33.08 -21.71
C ASP A 366 41.68 -33.89 -21.40
N ASP A 367 42.42 -34.26 -22.43
CA ASP A 367 43.75 -34.86 -22.28
C ASP A 367 44.77 -33.83 -21.77
N ILE A 368 45.69 -34.27 -20.93
CA ILE A 368 46.82 -33.46 -20.46
C ILE A 368 48.11 -33.84 -21.19
N ALA A 369 48.98 -32.86 -21.42
CA ALA A 369 50.29 -33.10 -22.03
C ALA A 369 51.11 -34.09 -21.18
N ASN A 370 51.58 -35.18 -21.80
CA ASN A 370 52.35 -36.25 -21.15
C ASN A 370 51.61 -36.93 -19.97
N GLY A 371 50.29 -37.03 -20.06
CA GLY A 371 49.46 -37.80 -19.13
C GLY A 371 48.13 -38.21 -19.77
N ARG A 372 47.22 -38.73 -18.95
CA ARG A 372 45.86 -39.08 -19.36
C ARG A 372 44.85 -38.96 -18.22
N PRO A 373 43.59 -38.64 -18.50
CA PRO A 373 42.51 -38.78 -17.54
C PRO A 373 42.19 -40.27 -17.31
N VAL A 374 41.94 -40.66 -16.07
CA VAL A 374 41.44 -41.98 -15.67
C VAL A 374 40.09 -41.77 -14.99
N PHE A 375 39.03 -42.31 -15.58
CA PHE A 375 37.66 -42.17 -15.09
C PHE A 375 36.81 -43.37 -15.52
N THR A 376 35.67 -43.56 -14.87
CA THR A 376 34.66 -44.57 -15.24
C THR A 376 33.44 -43.96 -15.91
N THR A 377 33.04 -42.76 -15.47
CA THR A 377 31.89 -41.99 -15.96
C THR A 377 32.21 -40.51 -15.88
N THR A 378 31.45 -39.69 -16.59
CA THR A 378 31.65 -38.23 -16.71
C THR A 378 30.47 -37.42 -16.16
N VAL A 379 29.49 -38.10 -15.56
CA VAL A 379 28.28 -37.48 -15.04
C VAL A 379 28.51 -36.80 -13.69
N TYR A 380 27.59 -35.95 -13.26
CA TYR A 380 27.67 -35.22 -11.99
C TYR A 380 28.02 -36.13 -10.79
N GLN A 381 28.99 -35.67 -9.97
CA GLN A 381 29.67 -36.39 -8.88
C GLN A 381 30.68 -37.48 -9.28
N SER A 382 30.88 -37.73 -10.58
CA SER A 382 31.98 -38.59 -11.02
C SER A 382 33.33 -37.93 -10.78
N VAL A 383 34.33 -38.77 -10.47
CA VAL A 383 35.69 -38.34 -10.17
C VAL A 383 36.60 -38.73 -11.32
N VAL A 384 37.36 -37.75 -11.82
CA VAL A 384 38.42 -37.95 -12.82
C VAL A 384 39.76 -37.85 -12.11
N GLN A 385 40.60 -38.87 -12.24
CA GLN A 385 41.96 -38.84 -11.74
C GLN A 385 42.92 -38.71 -12.92
N TYR A 386 43.62 -37.59 -13.00
CA TYR A 386 44.68 -37.44 -13.98
C TYR A 386 45.92 -38.20 -13.55
N SER A 387 46.64 -38.79 -14.52
CA SER A 387 47.90 -39.49 -14.30
C SER A 387 48.93 -39.08 -15.33
N CYS A 388 50.15 -38.77 -14.89
CA CYS A 388 51.28 -38.48 -15.77
C CYS A 388 51.95 -39.77 -16.27
N ASN A 389 52.63 -39.68 -17.40
CA ASN A 389 53.42 -40.77 -17.96
C ASN A 389 54.72 -40.96 -17.14
N THR A 390 54.63 -41.70 -16.02
CA THR A 390 55.76 -42.04 -15.16
C THR A 390 56.75 -42.99 -15.85
N PRO A 391 58.06 -42.97 -15.50
CA PRO A 391 58.70 -42.17 -14.45
C PRO A 391 59.12 -40.76 -14.88
N PHE A 392 58.94 -40.40 -16.16
CA PHE A 392 59.53 -39.20 -16.75
C PHE A 392 58.79 -37.90 -16.40
N TYR A 393 57.52 -38.01 -16.01
CA TYR A 393 56.66 -36.87 -15.68
C TYR A 393 55.95 -37.12 -14.34
N VAL A 394 55.97 -36.10 -13.47
CA VAL A 394 55.30 -36.09 -12.16
C VAL A 394 54.27 -34.96 -12.17
N MET A 395 53.09 -35.23 -11.59
CA MET A 395 52.01 -34.27 -11.52
C MET A 395 52.26 -33.25 -10.41
N GLU A 396 52.39 -31.98 -10.77
CA GLU A 396 52.26 -30.84 -9.86
C GLU A 396 50.89 -30.19 -10.11
N GLY A 397 50.03 -30.15 -9.10
CA GLY A 397 48.62 -29.77 -9.26
C GLY A 397 48.40 -28.26 -9.44
N PRO A 398 47.56 -27.82 -10.40
CA PRO A 398 47.04 -26.45 -10.47
C PRO A 398 45.68 -26.37 -9.74
N GLY A 399 45.59 -25.56 -8.68
CA GLY A 399 44.31 -25.27 -8.01
C GLY A 399 44.39 -24.62 -6.63
N ASP A 400 45.48 -24.82 -5.88
CA ASP A 400 45.59 -24.36 -4.48
C ASP A 400 46.74 -23.38 -4.22
N ALA A 401 47.48 -22.97 -5.26
CA ALA A 401 48.61 -22.05 -5.14
C ALA A 401 48.10 -20.59 -5.13
N CYS A 402 47.52 -20.18 -4.00
CA CYS A 402 47.28 -18.79 -3.66
C CYS A 402 48.20 -18.38 -2.49
N GLY A 403 48.54 -17.10 -2.39
CA GLY A 403 49.19 -16.55 -1.21
C GLY A 403 50.59 -17.09 -0.93
N GLN A 404 51.31 -17.62 -1.92
CA GLN A 404 52.62 -18.25 -1.73
C GLN A 404 53.67 -17.62 -2.66
N PRO A 405 54.09 -16.36 -2.40
CA PRO A 405 55.11 -15.72 -3.24
C PRO A 405 56.42 -16.50 -3.13
N MET A 406 57.11 -16.72 -4.26
CA MET A 406 58.33 -17.54 -4.30
C MET A 406 59.47 -16.97 -3.43
N SER A 407 59.44 -15.69 -3.05
CA SER A 407 60.46 -15.09 -2.19
C SER A 407 60.40 -15.54 -0.73
N GLY A 408 59.33 -16.22 -0.27
CA GLY A 408 59.23 -16.83 1.05
C GLY A 408 59.33 -15.84 2.23
N LYS A 409 58.17 -15.48 2.81
CA LYS A 409 57.96 -14.54 3.94
C LYS A 409 58.56 -13.14 3.68
N LEU A 410 57.67 -12.16 3.47
CA LEU A 410 58.01 -10.75 3.32
C LEU A 410 58.94 -10.31 4.46
N ALA A 411 60.12 -9.78 4.13
CA ALA A 411 61.09 -9.34 5.13
C ALA A 411 60.49 -8.16 5.91
N ARG A 412 60.22 -8.36 7.21
CA ARG A 412 59.61 -7.34 8.08
C ARG A 412 60.55 -6.15 8.27
N ILE A 413 60.31 -5.06 7.55
CA ILE A 413 61.04 -3.80 7.70
C ILE A 413 60.09 -2.72 8.23
N ILE A 414 60.51 -2.04 9.29
CA ILE A 414 59.73 -0.98 9.95
C ILE A 414 59.90 0.34 9.17
N GLY A 415 58.95 0.62 8.27
CA GLY A 415 58.91 1.86 7.48
C GLY A 415 58.26 1.52 6.14
N GLY A 416 57.44 2.39 5.56
CA GLY A 416 56.89 2.10 4.22
C GLY A 416 58.04 1.77 3.25
N ALA A 417 58.01 0.59 2.64
CA ALA A 417 59.09 0.05 1.84
C ALA A 417 58.70 0.01 0.36
N LYS A 418 59.69 0.13 -0.53
CA LYS A 418 59.49 -0.13 -1.96
C LYS A 418 59.44 -1.65 -2.17
N ALA A 419 58.38 -2.12 -2.82
CA ALA A 419 58.25 -3.53 -3.17
C ALA A 419 59.31 -3.93 -4.20
N GLN A 420 59.89 -5.11 -4.01
CA GLN A 420 60.77 -5.78 -4.95
C GLN A 420 59.94 -6.53 -6.00
N LYS A 421 60.57 -6.84 -7.15
CA LYS A 421 59.94 -7.63 -8.22
C LYS A 421 59.48 -8.97 -7.63
N ASN A 422 58.25 -9.39 -7.96
CA ASN A 422 57.62 -10.65 -7.52
C ASN A 422 57.29 -10.74 -6.02
N GLU A 423 57.50 -9.67 -5.24
CA GLU A 423 57.26 -9.68 -3.79
C GLU A 423 55.77 -9.71 -3.44
N LEU A 424 54.93 -9.04 -4.24
CA LEU A 424 53.48 -8.91 -4.04
C LEU A 424 52.73 -9.31 -5.32
N PRO A 425 52.74 -10.59 -5.70
CA PRO A 425 52.31 -11.06 -7.03
C PRO A 425 50.79 -11.01 -7.24
N TRP A 426 50.00 -10.81 -6.19
CA TRP A 426 48.55 -10.59 -6.26
C TRP A 426 48.18 -9.14 -6.50
N GLN A 427 49.13 -8.20 -6.45
CA GLN A 427 48.83 -6.78 -6.59
C GLN A 427 48.37 -6.46 -8.02
N VAL A 428 47.24 -5.76 -8.11
CA VAL A 428 46.63 -5.34 -9.36
C VAL A 428 46.55 -3.82 -9.41
N LEU A 429 46.81 -3.25 -10.58
CA LEU A 429 46.60 -1.85 -10.91
C LEU A 429 45.32 -1.72 -11.74
N VAL A 430 44.31 -0.99 -11.26
CA VAL A 430 43.05 -0.74 -11.98
C VAL A 430 43.15 0.54 -12.79
N MET A 431 42.91 0.43 -14.09
CA MET A 431 42.96 1.52 -15.06
C MET A 431 41.61 1.68 -15.75
N VAL A 432 41.15 2.93 -15.88
CA VAL A 432 39.98 3.30 -16.70
C VAL A 432 40.44 4.28 -17.76
N GLY A 433 40.52 3.81 -19.00
CA GLY A 433 41.22 4.53 -20.06
C GLY A 433 42.71 4.74 -19.69
N PRO A 434 43.24 5.97 -19.78
CA PRO A 434 44.61 6.28 -19.38
C PRO A 434 44.77 6.52 -17.88
N ASP A 435 43.67 6.60 -17.12
CA ASP A 435 43.70 7.02 -15.72
C ASP A 435 43.89 5.84 -14.78
N PHE A 436 44.84 5.98 -13.86
CA PHE A 436 44.96 5.12 -12.68
C PHE A 436 43.84 5.45 -11.69
N LYS A 437 43.02 4.45 -11.34
CA LYS A 437 41.89 4.64 -10.40
C LYS A 437 42.16 4.07 -9.01
N GLY A 438 42.90 2.97 -8.90
CA GLY A 438 43.18 2.34 -7.60
C GLY A 438 43.88 1.00 -7.70
N GLY A 439 44.12 0.41 -6.53
CA GLY A 439 44.64 -0.94 -6.38
C GLY A 439 43.53 -1.99 -6.38
N ALA A 440 43.93 -3.25 -6.54
CA ALA A 440 43.07 -4.41 -6.37
C ALA A 440 43.93 -5.67 -6.09
N ALA A 441 43.26 -6.79 -5.83
CA ALA A 441 43.89 -8.09 -5.61
C ALA A 441 43.41 -9.14 -6.60
N LEU A 442 44.33 -9.93 -7.17
CA LEU A 442 43.99 -11.08 -8.02
C LEU A 442 43.42 -12.22 -7.16
N LEU A 443 42.25 -12.73 -7.54
CA LEU A 443 41.63 -13.94 -7.02
C LEU A 443 41.55 -14.97 -8.15
N HIS A 444 41.92 -16.22 -7.85
CA HIS A 444 42.08 -17.27 -8.87
C HIS A 444 42.94 -16.79 -10.05
N ASP A 445 42.57 -17.08 -11.29
CA ASP A 445 43.27 -16.63 -12.49
C ASP A 445 42.46 -15.61 -13.30
N ASN A 446 41.20 -15.34 -12.96
CA ASN A 446 40.30 -14.51 -13.78
C ASN A 446 39.39 -13.57 -12.98
N TRP A 447 39.60 -13.43 -11.67
CA TRP A 447 38.84 -12.52 -10.81
C TRP A 447 39.73 -11.49 -10.14
N VAL A 448 39.21 -10.28 -9.94
CA VAL A 448 39.91 -9.20 -9.25
C VAL A 448 38.99 -8.61 -8.19
N LEU A 449 39.47 -8.49 -6.96
CA LEU A 449 38.76 -7.92 -5.82
C LEU A 449 39.26 -6.50 -5.53
N THR A 450 38.34 -5.55 -5.39
CA THR A 450 38.64 -4.13 -5.14
C THR A 450 37.51 -3.45 -4.34
N ALA A 451 37.62 -2.14 -4.12
CA ALA A 451 36.59 -1.33 -3.47
C ALA A 451 35.51 -0.90 -4.47
N ALA A 452 34.27 -0.76 -4.01
CA ALA A 452 33.15 -0.31 -4.86
C ALA A 452 33.35 1.12 -5.35
N HIS A 453 33.84 2.03 -4.51
CA HIS A 453 34.06 3.42 -4.88
C HIS A 453 35.09 3.62 -5.98
N VAL A 454 35.99 2.64 -6.21
CA VAL A 454 36.96 2.66 -7.32
C VAL A 454 36.26 2.49 -8.67
N LEU A 455 35.11 1.80 -8.69
CA LEU A 455 34.40 1.39 -9.91
C LEU A 455 33.00 1.99 -10.06
N GLN A 456 32.45 2.64 -9.04
CA GLN A 456 31.04 3.10 -8.99
C GLN A 456 30.61 3.94 -10.19
N ASP A 457 31.51 4.77 -10.71
CA ASP A 457 31.26 5.67 -11.84
C ASP A 457 31.59 5.04 -13.20
N TYR A 458 32.05 3.79 -13.22
CA TYR A 458 32.67 3.13 -14.38
C TYR A 458 32.06 1.75 -14.67
N LEU A 459 30.73 1.65 -14.65
CA LEU A 459 30.01 0.41 -14.95
C LEU A 459 30.13 -0.04 -16.42
N ASP A 460 30.48 0.87 -17.35
CA ASP A 460 30.87 0.50 -18.71
C ASP A 460 32.30 -0.05 -18.72
N VAL A 461 32.39 -1.37 -18.82
CA VAL A 461 33.64 -2.13 -18.82
C VAL A 461 34.52 -1.89 -20.06
N SER A 462 34.02 -1.22 -21.11
CA SER A 462 34.73 -1.06 -22.39
C SER A 462 36.11 -0.43 -22.25
N ASN A 463 36.29 0.44 -21.26
CA ASN A 463 37.55 1.14 -20.98
C ASN A 463 38.25 0.65 -19.71
N VAL A 464 37.76 -0.40 -19.06
CA VAL A 464 38.31 -0.92 -17.80
C VAL A 464 39.31 -2.03 -18.09
N GLN A 465 40.55 -1.83 -17.64
CA GLN A 465 41.63 -2.79 -17.76
C GLN A 465 42.44 -2.87 -16.47
N VAL A 466 42.99 -4.04 -16.21
CA VAL A 466 43.85 -4.30 -15.06
C VAL A 466 45.25 -4.65 -15.53
N LYS A 467 46.26 -4.21 -14.77
CA LYS A 467 47.67 -4.56 -14.99
C LYS A 467 48.22 -5.29 -13.77
N MET A 468 49.03 -6.31 -14.00
CA MET A 468 49.65 -7.17 -12.96
C MET A 468 51.12 -7.47 -13.30
N GLY A 469 51.91 -7.86 -12.30
CA GLY A 469 53.33 -8.16 -12.47
C GLY A 469 54.25 -6.93 -12.57
N LEU A 470 53.75 -5.75 -12.19
CA LEU A 470 54.49 -4.49 -12.26
C LEU A 470 54.88 -3.95 -10.88
N ILE A 471 56.05 -3.33 -10.81
CA ILE A 471 56.47 -2.51 -9.66
C ILE A 471 56.30 -1.03 -9.98
N ASN A 472 56.76 -0.57 -11.15
CA ASN A 472 56.57 0.80 -11.58
C ASN A 472 55.29 0.94 -12.41
N ARG A 473 54.34 1.77 -11.98
CA ARG A 473 53.05 1.95 -12.67
C ARG A 473 53.13 2.58 -14.07
N PHE A 474 54.29 3.13 -14.41
CA PHE A 474 54.57 3.71 -15.74
C PHE A 474 55.40 2.78 -16.63
N ASP A 475 55.78 1.61 -16.12
CA ASP A 475 56.53 0.60 -16.85
C ASP A 475 55.56 -0.48 -17.37
N ASP A 476 55.56 -0.67 -18.69
CA ASP A 476 54.73 -1.65 -19.39
C ASP A 476 55.53 -2.87 -19.88
N THR A 477 56.80 -2.99 -19.45
CA THR A 477 57.64 -4.17 -19.77
C THR A 477 57.29 -5.36 -18.87
N ASP A 478 57.14 -6.55 -19.46
CA ASP A 478 56.77 -7.80 -18.78
C ASP A 478 55.49 -7.74 -17.93
N VAL A 479 54.53 -6.87 -18.30
CA VAL A 479 53.26 -6.67 -17.58
C VAL A 479 52.15 -7.55 -18.16
N VAL A 480 51.35 -8.15 -17.29
CA VAL A 480 50.12 -8.84 -17.70
C VAL A 480 48.96 -7.85 -17.70
N VAL A 481 48.39 -7.61 -18.87
CA VAL A 481 47.21 -6.74 -19.04
C VAL A 481 45.97 -7.59 -19.33
N ARG A 482 44.86 -7.33 -18.64
CA ARG A 482 43.55 -7.95 -18.87
C ARG A 482 42.43 -6.93 -18.92
N ARG A 483 41.46 -7.15 -19.80
CA ARG A 483 40.24 -6.32 -19.89
C ARG A 483 39.16 -6.88 -18.97
N ALA A 484 38.36 -5.99 -18.40
CA ALA A 484 37.15 -6.37 -17.69
C ALA A 484 36.12 -6.94 -18.66
N GLU A 485 35.51 -8.06 -18.27
CA GLU A 485 34.31 -8.63 -18.89
C GLU A 485 33.06 -8.06 -18.23
N LYS A 486 33.07 -7.99 -16.89
CA LYS A 486 31.93 -7.56 -16.08
C LYS A 486 32.39 -7.03 -14.73
N ILE A 487 31.67 -6.05 -14.20
CA ILE A 487 31.87 -5.48 -12.87
C ILE A 487 30.67 -5.83 -11.99
N PHE A 488 30.94 -6.16 -10.73
CA PHE A 488 29.95 -6.45 -9.71
C PHE A 488 30.22 -5.57 -8.49
N ILE A 489 29.32 -4.62 -8.24
CA ILE A 489 29.34 -3.80 -7.02
C ILE A 489 28.37 -4.41 -6.02
N HIS A 490 28.76 -4.45 -4.75
CA HIS A 490 27.89 -4.97 -3.70
C HIS A 490 26.58 -4.17 -3.62
N GLU A 491 25.45 -4.87 -3.62
CA GLU A 491 24.11 -4.29 -3.78
C GLU A 491 23.68 -3.34 -2.66
N LYS A 492 24.33 -3.43 -1.51
CA LYS A 492 24.11 -2.53 -0.35
C LYS A 492 25.03 -1.31 -0.32
N TYR A 493 26.00 -1.21 -1.22
CA TYR A 493 26.87 -0.05 -1.31
C TYR A 493 26.08 1.15 -1.86
N LYS A 494 26.10 2.29 -1.15
CA LYS A 494 25.26 3.45 -1.47
C LYS A 494 25.90 4.46 -2.42
N GLY A 495 27.24 4.49 -2.52
CA GLY A 495 27.95 5.50 -3.31
C GLY A 495 27.74 6.94 -2.84
N ASP A 496 27.41 7.15 -1.55
CA ASP A 496 27.16 8.48 -0.98
C ASP A 496 28.45 9.28 -0.71
N ASN A 497 29.62 8.65 -0.83
CA ASN A 497 30.94 9.20 -0.51
C ASN A 497 31.06 9.73 0.93
N VAL A 498 30.23 9.24 1.86
CA VAL A 498 30.28 9.64 3.28
C VAL A 498 30.87 8.53 4.14
N ASN A 499 30.19 7.38 4.21
CA ASN A 499 30.51 6.33 5.18
C ASN A 499 31.09 5.06 4.54
N TYR A 500 30.94 4.88 3.23
CA TYR A 500 31.53 3.76 2.48
C TYR A 500 31.20 2.36 3.08
N ASP A 501 30.02 2.20 3.70
CA ASP A 501 29.58 0.89 4.16
C ASP A 501 29.31 -0.02 2.94
N HIS A 502 29.70 -1.29 3.04
CA HIS A 502 29.69 -2.25 1.93
C HIS A 502 30.57 -1.87 0.71
N ASP A 503 31.67 -1.16 0.93
CA ASP A 503 32.60 -0.76 -0.13
C ASP A 503 33.46 -1.91 -0.66
N ILE A 504 32.86 -2.78 -1.47
CA ILE A 504 33.49 -3.95 -2.11
C ILE A 504 32.93 -4.17 -3.51
N ALA A 505 33.81 -4.51 -4.44
CA ALA A 505 33.46 -4.85 -5.82
C ALA A 505 34.38 -5.92 -6.40
N MET A 506 33.88 -6.62 -7.42
CA MET A 506 34.62 -7.64 -8.17
C MET A 506 34.63 -7.32 -9.66
N ILE A 507 35.74 -7.63 -10.32
CA ILE A 507 35.89 -7.57 -11.78
C ILE A 507 36.13 -8.99 -12.30
N ARG A 508 35.29 -9.45 -13.23
CA ARG A 508 35.55 -10.66 -14.02
C ARG A 508 36.43 -10.28 -15.21
N LEU A 509 37.51 -11.01 -15.46
CA LEU A 509 38.43 -10.75 -16.57
C LEU A 509 38.01 -11.53 -17.82
N LYS A 510 38.12 -10.91 -19.01
CA LYS A 510 37.78 -11.55 -20.30
C LYS A 510 38.65 -12.77 -20.62
N SER A 511 39.83 -12.88 -20.04
CA SER A 511 40.74 -14.01 -20.22
C SER A 511 41.56 -14.24 -18.96
N SER A 512 41.91 -15.49 -18.70
CA SER A 512 42.70 -15.87 -17.53
C SER A 512 44.11 -15.27 -17.57
N VAL A 513 44.64 -15.03 -16.38
CA VAL A 513 45.98 -14.54 -16.09
C VAL A 513 46.89 -15.76 -15.95
N PRO A 514 48.02 -15.83 -16.69
CA PRO A 514 49.00 -16.87 -16.49
C PRO A 514 49.56 -16.77 -15.07
N ILE A 515 49.45 -17.84 -14.29
CA ILE A 515 50.00 -17.86 -12.94
C ILE A 515 51.53 -18.03 -13.04
N SER A 516 52.26 -17.11 -12.42
CA SER A 516 53.73 -17.03 -12.47
C SER A 516 54.29 -16.45 -11.19
N GLU A 517 55.62 -16.31 -11.10
CA GLU A 517 56.28 -15.58 -10.01
C GLU A 517 55.77 -14.14 -9.83
N SER A 518 55.40 -13.48 -10.92
CA SER A 518 54.94 -12.09 -10.93
C SER A 518 53.43 -11.92 -10.80
N THR A 519 52.67 -13.01 -10.97
CA THR A 519 51.20 -13.00 -11.07
C THR A 519 50.64 -14.23 -10.37
N MET A 520 50.24 -14.09 -9.11
CA MET A 520 49.71 -15.18 -8.30
C MET A 520 48.55 -14.65 -7.45
N PRO A 521 47.42 -15.38 -7.35
CA PRO A 521 46.30 -14.93 -6.55
C PRO A 521 46.61 -14.86 -5.06
N ILE A 522 45.93 -13.96 -4.35
CA ILE A 522 45.87 -13.98 -2.89
C ILE A 522 44.80 -15.00 -2.44
N CYS A 523 44.98 -15.62 -1.27
CA CYS A 523 43.93 -16.49 -0.73
C CYS A 523 42.78 -15.67 -0.13
N LEU A 524 41.56 -16.22 -0.20
CA LEU A 524 40.44 -15.76 0.61
C LEU A 524 40.56 -16.33 2.04
N PRO A 525 40.11 -15.60 3.06
CA PRO A 525 40.09 -16.10 4.43
C PRO A 525 39.07 -17.25 4.56
N GLY A 526 39.40 -18.26 5.36
CA GLY A 526 38.45 -19.32 5.74
C GLY A 526 37.45 -18.86 6.81
N LYS A 527 36.55 -19.77 7.22
CA LYS A 527 35.52 -19.50 8.25
C LYS A 527 36.01 -19.77 9.69
N GLN A 528 37.23 -20.29 9.84
CA GLN A 528 37.82 -20.63 11.13
C GLN A 528 38.21 -19.36 11.91
N GLU A 529 38.23 -19.45 13.25
CA GLU A 529 38.58 -18.30 14.12
C GLU A 529 39.95 -17.69 13.83
N ARG A 530 40.89 -18.46 13.28
CA ARG A 530 42.24 -17.97 12.90
C ARG A 530 42.21 -16.88 11.80
N PHE A 531 41.12 -16.75 11.05
CA PHE A 531 40.95 -15.73 10.02
C PHE A 531 40.23 -14.46 10.53
N ILE A 532 39.79 -14.47 11.79
CA ILE A 532 39.21 -13.29 12.43
C ILE A 532 40.36 -12.37 12.82
N LEU A 533 40.42 -11.20 12.18
CA LEU A 533 41.43 -10.17 12.43
C LEU A 533 41.32 -9.67 13.89
N LYS A 534 42.38 -9.87 14.67
CA LYS A 534 42.43 -9.48 16.10
C LYS A 534 43.14 -8.14 16.27
N ALA A 535 42.80 -7.40 17.32
CA ALA A 535 43.53 -6.19 17.67
C ALA A 535 45.03 -6.48 17.84
N GLU A 536 45.87 -5.55 17.37
CA GLU A 536 47.34 -5.64 17.32
C GLU A 536 47.91 -6.66 16.33
N GLU A 537 47.07 -7.40 15.61
CA GLU A 537 47.52 -8.29 14.54
C GLU A 537 48.11 -7.47 13.38
N MET A 538 49.32 -7.83 12.95
CA MET A 538 50.05 -7.10 11.91
C MET A 538 49.66 -7.60 10.52
N GLY A 539 49.13 -6.70 9.69
CA GLY A 539 48.89 -6.95 8.27
C GLY A 539 49.75 -6.05 7.39
N ILE A 540 49.81 -6.35 6.10
CA ILE A 540 50.53 -5.57 5.09
C ILE A 540 49.53 -4.94 4.13
N VAL A 541 49.64 -3.62 3.95
CA VAL A 541 48.91 -2.88 2.92
C VAL A 541 49.86 -2.50 1.81
N SER A 542 49.43 -2.62 0.56
CA SER A 542 50.24 -2.25 -0.60
C SER A 542 49.48 -1.45 -1.65
N GLY A 543 50.21 -0.55 -2.33
CA GLY A 543 49.67 0.27 -3.41
C GLY A 543 50.63 1.35 -3.92
N TRP A 544 50.10 2.23 -4.76
CA TRP A 544 50.81 3.33 -5.42
C TRP A 544 50.33 4.71 -4.92
N GLY A 545 49.78 4.76 -3.72
CA GLY A 545 49.26 5.95 -3.08
C GLY A 545 50.30 7.02 -2.81
N VAL A 546 49.83 8.16 -2.32
CA VAL A 546 50.66 9.32 -2.00
C VAL A 546 51.62 8.99 -0.86
N THR A 547 52.88 9.40 -1.01
CA THR A 547 53.92 9.26 0.01
C THR A 547 54.46 10.62 0.42
N ARG A 548 55.08 10.72 1.60
CA ARG A 548 55.72 11.97 2.06
C ARG A 548 56.79 12.51 1.10
N GLU A 549 57.38 11.63 0.29
CA GLU A 549 58.42 11.95 -0.69
C GLU A 549 57.86 12.39 -2.06
N SER A 550 56.63 12.01 -2.42
CA SER A 550 56.09 12.22 -3.76
C SER A 550 55.38 13.57 -3.97
N GLY A 551 55.32 14.41 -2.93
CA GLY A 551 54.66 15.73 -2.94
C GLY A 551 53.13 15.64 -3.00
N LEU A 552 52.46 16.75 -2.64
CA LEU A 552 50.99 16.87 -2.62
C LEU A 552 50.37 16.46 -3.98
N GLY A 553 49.60 15.38 -3.99
CA GLY A 553 48.70 15.01 -5.09
C GLY A 553 49.24 14.06 -6.16
N ARG A 554 50.50 13.61 -6.11
CA ARG A 554 51.01 12.55 -7.02
C ARG A 554 51.35 11.28 -6.24
N GLY A 555 50.64 10.20 -6.54
CA GLY A 555 50.92 8.86 -6.00
C GLY A 555 52.32 8.37 -6.40
N SER A 556 52.87 7.39 -5.68
CA SER A 556 54.19 6.80 -5.94
C SER A 556 54.27 6.17 -7.34
N ALA A 557 55.40 6.34 -8.02
CA ALA A 557 55.67 5.63 -9.28
C ALA A 557 55.90 4.13 -9.04
N SER A 558 56.61 3.78 -7.95
CA SER A 558 56.89 2.38 -7.57
C SER A 558 55.90 1.88 -6.53
N LEU A 559 55.55 0.59 -6.63
CA LEU A 559 54.71 -0.11 -5.67
C LEU A 559 55.39 -0.06 -4.30
N ARG A 560 54.61 0.31 -3.29
CA ARG A 560 55.07 0.37 -1.90
C ARG A 560 54.15 -0.46 -1.03
N TYR A 561 54.68 -0.89 0.11
CA TYR A 561 53.90 -1.55 1.13
C TYR A 561 54.30 -1.09 2.52
N VAL A 562 53.40 -1.31 3.47
CA VAL A 562 53.60 -0.96 4.87
C VAL A 562 52.92 -1.97 5.78
N GLU A 563 53.59 -2.32 6.88
CA GLU A 563 53.02 -3.16 7.92
C GLU A 563 52.25 -2.29 8.93
N LEU A 564 50.98 -2.62 9.17
CA LEU A 564 50.08 -1.88 10.06
C LEU A 564 49.37 -2.86 11.02
N PRO A 565 49.26 -2.52 12.31
CA PRO A 565 48.45 -3.28 13.24
C PRO A 565 46.96 -3.01 13.02
N VAL A 566 46.15 -4.05 13.17
CA VAL A 566 44.70 -3.94 13.33
C VAL A 566 44.41 -3.19 14.64
N VAL A 567 43.51 -2.23 14.57
CA VAL A 567 43.06 -1.44 15.71
C VAL A 567 41.78 -2.06 16.26
N ASP A 568 41.68 -2.13 17.58
CA ASP A 568 40.46 -2.52 18.26
C ASP A 568 39.25 -1.71 17.75
N PHE A 569 38.13 -2.40 17.52
CA PHE A 569 36.96 -1.82 16.86
C PHE A 569 36.36 -0.66 17.66
N GLU A 570 36.23 -0.80 18.98
CA GLU A 570 35.68 0.25 19.84
C GLU A 570 36.62 1.45 19.93
N LYS A 571 37.93 1.19 20.00
CA LYS A 571 38.95 2.26 19.93
C LYS A 571 38.88 3.03 18.61
N CYS A 572 38.67 2.34 17.50
CA CYS A 572 38.50 2.99 16.20
C CYS A 572 37.23 3.83 16.17
N LYS A 573 36.10 3.30 16.62
CA LYS A 573 34.82 4.00 16.67
C LYS A 573 34.90 5.27 17.53
N GLU A 574 35.55 5.20 18.68
CA GLU A 574 35.75 6.38 19.55
C GLU A 574 36.66 7.42 18.87
N ALA A 575 37.68 7.00 18.11
CA ALA A 575 38.54 7.92 17.36
C ALA A 575 37.81 8.69 16.24
N TYR A 576 36.65 8.19 15.78
CA TYR A 576 35.83 8.83 14.74
C TYR A 576 34.56 9.51 15.28
N LYS A 577 34.26 9.37 16.57
CA LYS A 577 33.08 9.96 17.21
C LYS A 577 33.10 11.49 17.14
N GLY A 578 32.00 12.06 16.66
CA GLY A 578 31.85 13.51 16.50
C GLY A 578 32.63 14.11 15.32
N LYS A 579 33.29 13.28 14.50
CA LYS A 579 33.90 13.74 13.24
C LYS A 579 32.85 13.74 12.13
N VAL A 580 32.99 14.67 11.20
CA VAL A 580 32.09 14.86 10.07
C VAL A 580 32.86 14.81 8.75
N SER A 581 32.17 14.43 7.68
CA SER A 581 32.66 14.49 6.31
C SER A 581 32.86 15.95 5.85
N ALA A 582 33.41 16.13 4.64
CA ALA A 582 33.50 17.45 4.01
C ALA A 582 32.12 18.13 3.85
N ASP A 583 31.07 17.34 3.66
CA ASP A 583 29.68 17.78 3.54
C ASP A 583 28.96 17.94 4.90
N LYS A 584 29.71 17.88 6.00
CA LYS A 584 29.22 18.00 7.40
C LYS A 584 28.31 16.86 7.86
N GLU A 585 28.33 15.73 7.17
CA GLU A 585 27.59 14.53 7.58
C GLU A 585 28.40 13.73 8.63
N PRO A 586 27.74 13.14 9.65
CA PRO A 586 28.43 12.38 10.69
C PRO A 586 29.06 11.10 10.13
N LEU A 587 30.33 10.89 10.46
CA LEU A 587 31.06 9.68 10.08
C LEU A 587 30.74 8.52 11.02
N THR A 588 30.39 7.37 10.44
CA THR A 588 29.95 6.18 11.17
C THR A 588 30.78 4.97 10.77
N ILE A 589 31.35 4.29 11.75
CA ILE A 589 32.10 3.04 11.57
C ILE A 589 31.16 1.85 11.79
N THR A 590 31.08 0.93 10.83
CA THR A 590 30.19 -0.24 10.86
C THR A 590 30.97 -1.53 11.13
N GLU A 591 30.28 -2.60 11.52
CA GLU A 591 30.88 -3.93 11.75
C GLU A 591 31.46 -4.58 10.48
N ASN A 592 31.17 -4.00 9.31
CA ASN A 592 31.71 -4.39 8.03
C ASN A 592 33.08 -3.79 7.74
N MET A 593 33.61 -2.98 8.65
CA MET A 593 34.89 -2.31 8.52
C MET A 593 35.89 -2.86 9.52
N VAL A 594 37.17 -2.82 9.16
CA VAL A 594 38.30 -3.03 10.06
C VAL A 594 39.21 -1.82 9.97
N CYS A 595 39.73 -1.37 11.11
CA CYS A 595 40.65 -0.25 11.17
C CYS A 595 42.08 -0.74 11.32
N ALA A 596 43.03 -0.08 10.66
CA ALA A 596 44.45 -0.33 10.86
C ALA A 596 45.24 0.97 10.93
N GLY A 597 46.29 0.97 11.74
CA GLY A 597 47.16 2.13 11.87
C GLY A 597 47.85 2.25 13.22
N LEU A 598 48.91 3.05 13.26
CA LEU A 598 49.66 3.32 14.47
C LEU A 598 48.98 4.45 15.27
N PRO A 599 48.82 4.35 16.60
CA PRO A 599 48.23 5.41 17.42
C PRO A 599 48.90 6.79 17.25
N GLN A 600 50.23 6.80 17.10
CA GLN A 600 51.04 7.99 16.88
C GLN A 600 51.00 8.50 15.42
N GLY A 601 50.30 7.83 14.51
CA GLY A 601 50.32 8.09 13.09
C GLY A 601 51.68 7.74 12.45
N GLY A 602 52.01 8.40 11.35
CA GLY A 602 53.29 8.27 10.65
C GLY A 602 53.32 7.22 9.54
N LYS A 603 52.44 6.21 9.59
CA LYS A 603 52.28 5.18 8.56
C LYS A 603 50.80 4.88 8.35
N ASP A 604 50.37 4.81 7.10
CA ASP A 604 48.97 4.58 6.71
C ASP A 604 48.87 4.26 5.22
N SER A 605 47.74 3.70 4.78
CA SER A 605 47.30 3.78 3.38
C SER A 605 46.83 5.20 3.06
N CYS A 606 47.02 5.65 1.82
CA CYS A 606 46.64 7.00 1.44
C CYS A 606 45.96 7.08 0.07
N SER A 607 45.59 8.29 -0.36
CA SER A 607 45.00 8.54 -1.67
C SER A 607 45.81 7.86 -2.78
N GLY A 608 45.15 6.99 -3.55
CA GLY A 608 45.77 6.16 -4.59
C GLY A 608 46.08 4.72 -4.16
N ASP A 609 45.86 4.35 -2.90
CA ASP A 609 45.84 2.95 -2.45
C ASP A 609 44.41 2.36 -2.43
N SER A 610 43.38 3.16 -2.71
CA SER A 610 41.97 2.76 -2.78
C SER A 610 41.76 1.44 -3.52
N GLY A 611 41.05 0.51 -2.89
CA GLY A 611 40.80 -0.84 -3.42
C GLY A 611 41.98 -1.82 -3.26
N GLY A 612 43.15 -1.35 -2.82
CA GLY A 612 44.34 -2.16 -2.59
C GLY A 612 44.16 -3.19 -1.46
N PRO A 613 44.97 -4.26 -1.47
CA PRO A 613 44.82 -5.35 -0.51
C PRO A 613 45.44 -5.02 0.85
N PHE A 614 44.76 -5.42 1.92
CA PHE A 614 45.30 -5.55 3.27
C PHE A 614 45.41 -7.04 3.62
N VAL A 615 46.63 -7.57 3.59
CA VAL A 615 46.91 -9.02 3.64
C VAL A 615 47.56 -9.45 4.95
N PHE A 616 47.32 -10.69 5.33
CA PHE A 616 47.80 -11.32 6.54
C PHE A 616 48.42 -12.67 6.21
N TYR A 617 49.39 -13.10 7.01
CA TYR A 617 50.06 -14.38 6.84
C TYR A 617 49.47 -15.41 7.80
N ASP A 618 48.88 -16.47 7.27
CA ASP A 618 48.48 -17.62 8.06
C ASP A 618 49.68 -18.53 8.30
N GLU A 619 50.09 -18.66 9.57
CA GLU A 619 51.23 -19.50 9.96
C GLU A 619 50.92 -21.00 9.85
N GLU A 620 49.65 -21.39 9.87
CA GLU A 620 49.25 -22.81 9.80
C GLU A 620 49.29 -23.32 8.35
N ASP A 621 48.62 -22.65 7.40
CA ASP A 621 48.66 -23.04 5.99
C ASP A 621 49.91 -22.53 5.26
N LYS A 622 50.67 -21.63 5.90
CA LYS A 622 51.84 -20.92 5.33
C LYS A 622 51.48 -20.13 4.07
N LYS A 623 50.30 -19.50 4.07
CA LYS A 623 49.75 -18.73 2.94
C LYS A 623 49.37 -17.32 3.37
N TRP A 624 49.51 -16.38 2.46
CA TRP A 624 48.95 -15.04 2.58
C TRP A 624 47.47 -15.03 2.18
N PHE A 625 46.65 -14.35 2.95
CA PHE A 625 45.23 -14.15 2.65
C PHE A 625 44.85 -12.67 2.75
N ILE A 626 43.78 -12.27 2.06
CA ILE A 626 43.26 -10.91 2.12
C ILE A 626 42.25 -10.75 3.26
N GLY A 627 42.58 -9.93 4.25
CA GLY A 627 41.71 -9.64 5.39
C GLY A 627 40.88 -8.37 5.19
N GLY A 628 41.42 -7.39 4.45
CA GLY A 628 40.77 -6.12 4.20
C GLY A 628 41.02 -5.55 2.80
N ILE A 629 40.19 -4.58 2.41
CA ILE A 629 40.31 -3.80 1.17
C ILE A 629 40.38 -2.32 1.55
N VAL A 630 41.39 -1.58 1.09
CA VAL A 630 41.53 -0.13 1.38
C VAL A 630 40.27 0.60 0.93
N SER A 631 39.57 1.25 1.86
CA SER A 631 38.29 1.92 1.59
C SER A 631 38.42 3.43 1.74
N TRP A 632 38.53 3.95 2.98
CA TRP A 632 38.58 5.40 3.22
C TRP A 632 39.36 5.78 4.48
N GLY A 633 39.59 7.08 4.65
CA GLY A 633 40.26 7.68 5.80
C GLY A 633 40.22 9.21 5.70
N LEU A 634 40.36 9.91 6.84
CA LEU A 634 40.29 11.37 6.88
C LEU A 634 41.61 12.04 6.44
N GLU A 635 42.67 11.85 7.21
CA GLU A 635 44.01 12.33 6.89
C GLU A 635 45.01 11.19 7.06
N CYS A 636 45.72 10.89 5.97
CA CYS A 636 46.68 9.79 5.95
C CYS A 636 47.77 10.00 7.01
N ALA A 637 48.03 8.97 7.80
CA ALA A 637 49.16 8.91 8.73
C ALA A 637 49.16 10.01 9.81
N LYS A 638 47.98 10.56 10.15
CA LYS A 638 47.81 11.49 11.28
C LYS A 638 47.63 10.74 12.60
N ALA A 639 48.25 11.26 13.66
CA ALA A 639 48.07 10.69 15.00
C ALA A 639 46.59 10.70 15.41
N GLY A 640 46.11 9.58 15.96
CA GLY A 640 44.70 9.42 16.36
C GLY A 640 43.70 9.32 15.20
N GLN A 641 44.16 9.06 13.97
CA GLN A 641 43.33 8.70 12.82
C GLN A 641 43.83 7.37 12.23
N TYR A 642 42.89 6.50 11.85
CA TYR A 642 43.19 5.15 11.38
C TYR A 642 42.61 4.96 9.98
N GLY A 643 43.31 4.24 9.11
CA GLY A 643 42.77 3.82 7.82
C GLY A 643 41.62 2.82 8.02
N LEU A 644 40.57 2.95 7.21
CA LEU A 644 39.43 2.04 7.20
C LEU A 644 39.47 1.12 5.98
N TYR A 645 39.20 -0.14 6.24
CA TYR A 645 39.22 -1.20 5.25
C TYR A 645 37.92 -1.99 5.31
N THR A 646 37.41 -2.40 4.15
CA THR A 646 36.26 -3.32 4.09
C THR A 646 36.69 -4.69 4.61
N LYS A 647 35.97 -5.24 5.59
CA LYS A 647 36.29 -6.50 6.27
C LYS A 647 35.86 -7.70 5.42
N VAL A 648 36.80 -8.29 4.66
CA VAL A 648 36.52 -9.31 3.63
C VAL A 648 35.79 -10.53 4.17
N THR A 649 36.05 -10.94 5.43
CA THR A 649 35.39 -12.09 6.06
C THR A 649 33.86 -11.98 6.09
N ASN A 650 33.32 -10.75 6.13
CA ASN A 650 31.87 -10.52 6.14
C ASN A 650 31.23 -10.69 4.76
N TYR A 651 32.03 -10.76 3.69
CA TYR A 651 31.57 -10.80 2.30
C TYR A 651 31.90 -12.12 1.59
N LEU A 652 32.44 -13.12 2.29
CA LEU A 652 32.82 -14.41 1.68
C LEU A 652 31.66 -15.06 0.92
N SER A 653 30.46 -15.09 1.51
CA SER A 653 29.28 -15.64 0.84
C SER A 653 28.88 -14.86 -0.41
N TRP A 654 29.07 -13.54 -0.42
CA TRP A 654 28.79 -12.70 -1.58
C TRP A 654 29.82 -12.92 -2.70
N ILE A 655 31.11 -13.03 -2.33
CA ILE A 655 32.21 -13.36 -3.26
C ILE A 655 31.96 -14.73 -3.89
N ASP A 656 31.70 -15.76 -3.07
CA ASP A 656 31.43 -17.13 -3.53
C ASP A 656 30.22 -17.18 -4.46
N ASP A 657 29.14 -16.47 -4.12
CA ASP A 657 27.93 -16.40 -4.93
C ASP A 657 28.20 -15.76 -6.30
N ILE A 658 28.96 -14.67 -6.36
CA ILE A 658 29.32 -14.01 -7.62
C ILE A 658 30.16 -14.94 -8.48
N ILE A 659 31.20 -15.54 -7.90
CA ILE A 659 32.08 -16.46 -8.63
C ILE A 659 31.26 -17.65 -9.14
N PHE A 660 30.41 -18.25 -8.31
CA PHE A 660 29.63 -19.43 -8.67
C PHE A 660 28.59 -19.15 -9.76
N LYS A 661 27.84 -18.04 -9.67
CA LYS A 661 26.80 -17.68 -10.64
C LYS A 661 27.36 -17.22 -11.99
N ASN A 662 28.65 -16.92 -12.05
CA ASN A 662 29.32 -16.38 -13.23
C ASN A 662 30.62 -17.15 -13.49
N LYS A 663 30.61 -18.49 -13.40
CA LYS A 663 31.74 -19.31 -13.87
C LYS A 663 31.84 -19.34 -15.39
#